data_AF-A0A350F025-F1
#
_entry.id   AF-A0A350F025-F1
#
_cell.length_a   1.000
_cell.length_b   1.000
_cell.length_c   1.000
_cell.angle_alpha   90.00
_cell.angle_beta   90.00
_cell.angle_gamma   90.00
#
_symmetry.space_group_name_H-M   'P 1'
#
loop_
_entity.id
_entity.type
_entity.pdbx_description
1 polymer ?
#
loop_
_entity_poly.entity_id
_entity_poly.type
_entity_poly.pdbx_seq_one_letter_code
_entity_poly.pdbx_strand_id
1 'polypeptide(L)'
;MKTGGQNWTRCFMPALFAPQSIVAKISEAAIAPLFRTENTVASQAGKPGQGKPDPPPVRLRRLQAWVHDFVLHVFRCHYSRNMYRPRRLLAAICGMALLGVGCRPPQGGHENASSVPAGNANPSATNPPSNSTVNSASTHAANATHHHTNRLAQEKSPYLLQHAHNPVDWHPWGEEAFAQAKAENKPIFLSIGYSTCHWCHVMERESFEDEKVGAYLKEHFISIKVDREERPDVDKIYMTYVQATTGSGGWPMTVFLTPDRKPFYGGTYFPPESKFGRPSFMELLARIRELWTTRQDELIASAENMTLQIAAHMSNEAATKPKLNPDLLREAVMSLRRNYDPVNGGFGGAPKFPTPAIPSFLLQQGARHGDQELIDMIVHTGERMAAGGIYDQLGGGFARYSVDARWLVPHFEKMLYDNAQLLDLYLDLYLQTGRQRFAGVARDILRYILRDMTHPEGGFYSAEDADSEGYEGKFYVWTMSELKELLTAEELPVVVRHFGITERGNFEDHSHPDPLPNQNVLSIVDPRLTDAEAGLIKSAEKKMLAVRDERIRPHLDDKVLASWNGLLLGPLARAAVVLDEPKYAAAAEKNLAFLKNSLWDSETRTLYHRWREGERDSVQLLDAYAYLLNGVITLYEATLNPEHLAFAMELAEGMIGRFHDAEKGGFWQSTGTKDLIIRVKEDYDGAQPSGNSVAILGLARLGHITGEARFGEIAGSSLEFFADRMDRSPFGTAFMLQALDFVLDEPARVVITGDPQSKEVRRLIVASHGVYQTAKVVLSNQGPVEEFAKSIKTGREPEAYICTGQSCQPPTREPEKIQAFLRKRS
;
A
#
# COMPACT_ATOMS: atom_id res chain seq x y z
N MET A 1 -56.11 34.31 -20.01
CA MET A 1 -56.31 33.71 -21.35
C MET A 1 -55.15 34.09 -22.24
N LYS A 2 -54.53 33.08 -22.89
CA LYS A 2 -53.57 33.07 -24.02
C LYS A 2 -52.36 34.05 -24.07
N THR A 3 -51.18 33.39 -24.12
CA THR A 3 -49.94 33.67 -24.88
C THR A 3 -49.16 34.98 -24.69
N GLY A 4 -47.86 34.81 -24.38
CA GLY A 4 -46.75 35.60 -24.94
C GLY A 4 -46.06 36.58 -24.00
N GLY A 5 -44.72 36.58 -23.97
CA GLY A 5 -43.94 37.70 -23.45
C GLY A 5 -42.57 37.35 -22.86
N GLN A 6 -41.53 37.47 -23.67
CA GLN A 6 -40.12 37.46 -23.27
C GLN A 6 -39.75 38.69 -22.40
N ASN A 7 -38.60 38.56 -21.71
CA ASN A 7 -37.52 39.55 -21.59
C ASN A 7 -37.19 40.25 -20.24
N TRP A 8 -36.00 39.86 -19.71
CA TRP A 8 -34.95 40.57 -18.94
C TRP A 8 -35.21 41.19 -17.56
N THR A 9 -34.53 40.67 -16.53
CA THR A 9 -33.42 41.40 -15.85
C THR A 9 -32.49 40.45 -15.07
N ARG A 10 -31.18 40.56 -15.33
CA ARG A 10 -30.05 40.13 -14.46
C ARG A 10 -30.06 41.00 -13.19
N CYS A 11 -29.57 40.61 -12.00
CA CYS A 11 -28.21 40.24 -11.59
C CYS A 11 -28.23 39.98 -10.06
N PHE A 12 -27.48 39.01 -9.52
CA PHE A 12 -26.48 39.18 -8.43
C PHE A 12 -25.92 37.81 -7.95
N MET A 13 -24.69 37.50 -8.40
CA MET A 13 -23.59 36.70 -7.77
C MET A 13 -23.81 35.26 -7.21
N PRO A 14 -22.76 34.42 -7.00
CA PRO A 14 -21.32 34.75 -6.92
C PRO A 14 -20.38 33.99 -7.87
N ALA A 15 -19.27 34.66 -8.17
CA ALA A 15 -18.06 34.06 -8.71
C ALA A 15 -17.10 33.78 -7.53
N LEU A 16 -16.80 32.51 -7.30
CA LEU A 16 -15.61 31.97 -6.67
C LEU A 16 -15.58 30.48 -7.06
N PHE A 17 -14.39 29.93 -7.33
CA PHE A 17 -14.08 28.58 -7.86
C PHE A 17 -14.06 28.41 -9.39
N ALA A 18 -12.87 28.57 -9.98
CA ALA A 18 -12.26 27.64 -10.96
C ALA A 18 -10.97 28.23 -11.57
N PRO A 19 -9.83 27.50 -11.60
CA PRO A 19 -8.75 27.81 -12.51
C PRO A 19 -8.49 26.64 -13.48
N GLN A 20 -9.26 26.52 -14.57
CA GLN A 20 -8.88 25.65 -15.71
C GLN A 20 -9.34 26.12 -17.11
N SER A 21 -9.86 27.34 -17.29
CA SER A 21 -10.50 27.72 -18.57
C SER A 21 -9.67 28.59 -19.53
N ILE A 22 -8.38 28.82 -19.29
CA ILE A 22 -7.57 29.72 -20.14
C ILE A 22 -6.64 28.96 -21.11
N VAL A 23 -6.21 27.73 -20.82
CA VAL A 23 -5.33 26.96 -21.73
C VAL A 23 -6.10 26.30 -22.88
N ALA A 24 -7.35 25.89 -22.66
CA ALA A 24 -8.19 25.28 -23.71
C ALA A 24 -8.62 26.28 -24.80
N LYS A 25 -8.80 27.56 -24.46
CA LYS A 25 -9.25 28.59 -25.41
C LYS A 25 -8.16 29.10 -26.37
N ILE A 26 -6.89 28.78 -26.11
CA ILE A 26 -5.78 29.17 -27.01
C ILE A 26 -5.49 28.06 -28.04
N SER A 27 -5.86 26.80 -27.76
CA SER A 27 -5.59 25.67 -28.68
C SER A 27 -6.60 25.55 -29.83
N GLU A 28 -7.85 26.01 -29.67
CA GLU A 28 -8.88 25.91 -30.72
C GLU A 28 -8.75 26.98 -31.82
N ALA A 29 -8.09 28.11 -31.55
CA ALA A 29 -8.02 29.22 -32.50
C ALA A 29 -6.89 29.10 -33.55
N ALA A 30 -5.96 28.14 -33.40
CA ALA A 30 -4.76 28.07 -34.24
C ALA A 30 -4.66 26.85 -35.18
N ILE A 31 -5.47 25.80 -35.00
CA ILE A 31 -5.27 24.51 -35.71
C ILE A 31 -6.46 24.12 -36.63
N ALA A 32 -7.60 24.80 -36.51
CA ALA A 32 -8.83 24.43 -37.22
C ALA A 32 -8.89 24.63 -38.76
N PRO A 33 -8.05 25.43 -39.46
CA PRO A 33 -8.21 25.58 -40.92
C PRO A 33 -7.50 24.54 -41.81
N LEU A 34 -6.68 23.62 -41.27
CA LEU A 34 -5.80 22.77 -42.09
C LEU A 34 -6.37 21.40 -42.51
N PHE A 35 -7.61 21.05 -42.14
CA PHE A 35 -8.18 19.71 -42.37
C PHE A 35 -9.55 19.69 -43.08
N ARG A 36 -9.90 20.72 -43.86
CA ARG A 36 -11.08 20.68 -44.73
C ARG A 36 -10.71 20.98 -46.17
N THR A 37 -10.25 19.96 -46.89
CA THR A 37 -10.42 19.80 -48.35
C THR A 37 -9.79 18.47 -48.75
N GLU A 38 -10.45 17.36 -48.42
CA GLU A 38 -10.26 16.06 -49.07
C GLU A 38 -11.26 15.08 -48.44
N ASN A 39 -12.49 15.06 -48.96
CA ASN A 39 -13.37 13.87 -49.00
C ASN A 39 -14.73 14.23 -49.61
N THR A 40 -14.75 14.30 -50.94
CA THR A 40 -15.94 14.00 -51.73
C THR A 40 -15.45 13.51 -53.08
N VAL A 41 -15.53 12.20 -53.32
CA VAL A 41 -15.82 11.51 -54.59
C VAL A 41 -15.42 10.02 -54.45
N ALA A 42 -16.28 9.16 -55.00
CA ALA A 42 -16.07 7.75 -55.35
C ALA A 42 -16.38 6.68 -54.30
N SER A 43 -17.68 6.42 -54.13
CA SER A 43 -18.21 5.05 -54.03
C SER A 43 -18.16 4.36 -55.40
N GLN A 44 -17.55 3.17 -55.49
CA GLN A 44 -17.98 1.98 -56.26
C GLN A 44 -16.79 1.11 -56.75
N ALA A 45 -16.97 -0.21 -56.56
CA ALA A 45 -16.39 -1.35 -57.30
C ALA A 45 -14.95 -1.83 -57.04
N GLY A 46 -14.84 -3.05 -56.47
CA GLY A 46 -14.28 -4.22 -57.16
C GLY A 46 -12.78 -4.58 -57.04
N LYS A 47 -12.47 -5.55 -56.15
CA LYS A 47 -11.47 -6.65 -56.22
C LYS A 47 -9.97 -6.39 -56.58
N PRO A 48 -9.04 -7.30 -56.18
CA PRO A 48 -7.64 -6.96 -55.86
C PRO A 48 -6.63 -7.26 -56.97
N GLY A 49 -5.50 -6.55 -56.98
CA GLY A 49 -4.36 -6.81 -57.87
C GLY A 49 -3.08 -6.06 -57.45
N GLN A 50 -1.94 -6.74 -57.59
CA GLN A 50 -0.58 -6.40 -57.18
C GLN A 50 0.01 -5.12 -57.84
N GLY A 51 0.92 -4.44 -57.13
CA GLY A 51 1.88 -3.50 -57.73
C GLY A 51 2.43 -2.45 -56.75
N LYS A 52 3.74 -2.46 -56.49
CA LYS A 52 4.46 -1.35 -55.81
C LYS A 52 4.45 -0.08 -56.69
N PRO A 53 4.41 1.13 -56.11
CA PRO A 53 4.91 2.32 -56.78
C PRO A 53 6.04 3.05 -56.02
N ASP A 54 6.93 3.65 -56.80
CA ASP A 54 8.13 4.44 -56.46
C ASP A 54 7.87 5.76 -55.67
N PRO A 55 8.89 6.37 -55.03
CA PRO A 55 8.71 7.53 -54.16
C PRO A 55 8.60 8.89 -54.90
N PRO A 56 7.90 9.90 -54.33
CA PRO A 56 7.70 11.22 -54.94
C PRO A 56 8.88 12.20 -54.70
N PRO A 57 8.98 13.30 -55.49
CA PRO A 57 10.22 14.06 -55.68
C PRO A 57 10.55 15.15 -54.63
N VAL A 58 11.82 15.54 -54.66
CA VAL A 58 12.68 16.30 -53.72
C VAL A 58 12.19 17.69 -53.24
N ARG A 59 10.98 18.17 -53.59
CA ARG A 59 10.51 19.51 -53.18
C ARG A 59 9.77 19.60 -51.84
N LEU A 60 9.37 18.48 -51.22
CA LEU A 60 8.74 18.45 -49.89
C LEU A 60 9.74 18.38 -48.72
N ARG A 61 10.99 17.92 -48.95
CA ARG A 61 12.01 17.79 -47.89
C ARG A 61 12.59 19.13 -47.42
N ARG A 62 12.56 20.18 -48.25
CA ARG A 62 13.11 21.50 -47.88
C ARG A 62 12.17 22.34 -47.01
N LEU A 63 10.86 22.09 -47.07
CA LEU A 63 9.88 22.82 -46.24
C LEU A 63 9.78 22.23 -44.81
N GLN A 64 9.89 20.90 -44.68
CA GLN A 64 9.91 20.23 -43.38
C GLN A 64 11.21 20.50 -42.59
N ALA A 65 12.35 20.60 -43.26
CA ALA A 65 13.62 20.93 -42.60
C ALA A 65 13.62 22.35 -41.99
N TRP A 66 12.97 23.31 -42.65
CA TRP A 66 12.90 24.70 -42.16
C TRP A 66 11.99 24.86 -40.93
N VAL A 67 10.86 24.15 -40.89
CA VAL A 67 9.96 24.16 -39.73
C VAL A 67 10.59 23.45 -38.52
N HIS A 68 11.36 22.37 -38.76
CA HIS A 68 12.06 21.64 -37.70
C HIS A 68 13.20 22.47 -37.08
N ASP A 69 13.98 23.20 -37.89
CA ASP A 69 15.05 24.08 -37.38
C ASP A 69 14.52 25.31 -36.65
N PHE A 70 13.39 25.87 -37.08
CA PHE A 70 12.75 26.99 -36.38
C PHE A 70 12.24 26.60 -34.99
N VAL A 71 11.62 25.42 -34.85
CA VAL A 71 11.14 24.89 -33.57
C VAL A 71 12.30 24.55 -32.63
N LEU A 72 13.40 23.98 -33.15
CA LEU A 72 14.60 23.70 -32.35
C LEU A 72 15.33 24.96 -31.89
N HIS A 73 15.29 26.05 -32.67
CA HIS A 73 15.90 27.32 -32.27
C HIS A 73 15.12 28.03 -31.15
N VAL A 74 13.79 27.94 -31.19
CA VAL A 74 12.91 28.46 -30.11
C VAL A 74 13.07 27.63 -28.83
N PHE A 75 13.21 26.29 -28.93
CA PHE A 75 13.45 25.43 -27.78
C PHE A 75 14.85 25.62 -27.16
N ARG A 76 15.90 25.88 -27.96
CA ARG A 76 17.27 26.12 -27.44
C ARG A 76 17.44 27.47 -26.75
N CYS A 77 16.70 28.50 -27.16
CA CYS A 77 16.78 29.83 -26.53
C CYS A 77 16.05 29.93 -25.18
N HIS A 78 15.11 29.01 -24.87
CA HIS A 78 14.32 29.09 -23.64
C HIS A 78 14.90 28.30 -22.45
N TYR A 79 15.88 27.40 -22.67
CA TYR A 79 16.42 26.51 -21.63
C TYR A 79 17.86 26.81 -21.18
N SER A 80 18.48 27.90 -21.67
CA SER A 80 19.91 28.19 -21.43
C SER A 80 20.18 29.33 -20.45
N ARG A 81 19.19 29.96 -19.79
CA ARG A 81 19.48 31.05 -18.83
C ARG A 81 18.62 30.98 -17.57
N ASN A 82 19.33 30.96 -16.43
CA ASN A 82 18.93 31.30 -15.05
C ASN A 82 18.55 30.16 -14.11
N MET A 83 19.58 29.44 -13.63
CA MET A 83 19.71 29.12 -12.20
C MET A 83 20.44 30.26 -11.48
N TYR A 84 20.13 30.45 -10.19
CA TYR A 84 20.71 31.33 -9.16
C TYR A 84 20.01 32.68 -8.83
N ARG A 85 19.34 32.62 -7.66
CA ARG A 85 19.17 33.64 -6.59
C ARG A 85 18.01 34.68 -6.63
N PRO A 86 17.55 35.13 -5.43
CA PRO A 86 16.11 35.31 -5.14
C PRO A 86 15.67 36.77 -4.90
N ARG A 87 14.32 36.93 -4.85
CA ARG A 87 13.52 38.04 -4.29
C ARG A 87 13.60 39.43 -4.96
N ARG A 88 12.39 39.97 -5.19
CA ARG A 88 11.96 41.38 -5.39
C ARG A 88 11.55 41.73 -6.82
N LEU A 89 10.27 41.57 -7.15
CA LEU A 89 9.50 42.53 -7.96
C LEU A 89 8.01 42.13 -7.98
N LEU A 90 7.22 42.58 -7.00
CA LEU A 90 5.75 42.64 -7.08
C LEU A 90 5.23 43.47 -5.90
N ALA A 91 5.49 44.77 -5.96
CA ALA A 91 4.85 45.81 -5.15
C ALA A 91 5.12 47.16 -5.81
N ALA A 92 4.42 47.43 -6.92
CA ALA A 92 4.33 48.77 -7.50
C ALA A 92 3.04 48.83 -8.33
N ILE A 93 1.97 49.27 -7.69
CA ILE A 93 0.85 50.11 -8.16
C ILE A 93 -0.27 49.93 -7.12
N CYS A 94 -0.23 50.76 -6.08
CA CYS A 94 -1.38 51.39 -5.40
C CYS A 94 -0.94 52.00 -4.06
N GLY A 95 -0.92 53.34 -4.00
CA GLY A 95 -1.27 54.13 -2.80
C GLY A 95 -0.22 54.34 -1.70
N MET A 96 0.48 55.48 -1.77
CA MET A 96 0.84 56.30 -0.57
C MET A 96 -0.47 56.70 0.15
N ALA A 97 -0.58 56.99 1.46
CA ALA A 97 0.29 57.49 2.51
C ALA A 97 -0.32 57.07 3.88
N LEU A 98 0.43 56.86 4.98
CA LEU A 98 0.75 57.87 5.99
C LEU A 98 1.59 57.21 7.13
N LEU A 99 2.68 57.89 7.54
CA LEU A 99 3.27 58.04 8.89
C LEU A 99 3.23 56.81 9.85
N GLY A 100 4.33 56.25 10.36
CA GLY A 100 5.51 56.87 10.97
C GLY A 100 5.68 56.35 12.41
N VAL A 101 6.94 56.08 12.82
CA VAL A 101 7.42 55.72 14.19
C VAL A 101 7.39 54.19 14.46
N GLY A 102 8.46 53.46 14.77
CA GLY A 102 9.79 53.82 15.27
C GLY A 102 9.96 53.35 16.72
N CYS A 103 10.47 52.13 16.97
CA CYS A 103 11.23 51.78 18.19
C CYS A 103 11.88 50.38 18.12
N ARG A 104 13.14 50.32 18.59
CA ARG A 104 13.96 49.11 18.84
C ARG A 104 13.58 48.43 20.17
N PRO A 105 13.91 47.14 20.38
CA PRO A 105 13.77 46.47 21.67
C PRO A 105 15.03 46.62 22.54
N PRO A 106 14.94 46.45 23.88
CA PRO A 106 16.11 46.30 24.73
C PRO A 106 16.49 44.83 24.93
N GLN A 107 17.80 44.62 25.05
CA GLN A 107 18.46 43.44 25.60
C GLN A 107 18.58 43.56 27.13
N GLY A 108 18.72 42.40 27.79
CA GLY A 108 19.24 42.18 29.15
C GLY A 108 18.77 40.79 29.61
N GLY A 109 19.58 39.82 30.04
CA GLY A 109 20.94 39.83 30.60
C GLY A 109 20.89 39.31 32.05
N HIS A 110 21.82 38.39 32.39
CA HIS A 110 22.16 37.83 33.71
C HIS A 110 21.42 36.54 34.15
N GLU A 111 22.03 35.53 34.82
CA GLU A 111 23.41 35.07 35.06
C GLU A 111 23.34 33.78 35.93
N ASN A 112 24.24 32.81 35.67
CA ASN A 112 25.01 31.94 36.59
C ASN A 112 24.37 31.15 37.76
N ALA A 113 24.52 29.80 37.78
CA ALA A 113 25.58 28.98 38.43
C ALA A 113 25.11 28.37 39.77
N SER A 114 25.19 27.05 40.04
CA SER A 114 26.34 26.30 40.62
C SER A 114 25.78 24.93 41.13
N SER A 115 26.25 23.74 40.72
CA SER A 115 27.39 22.87 41.12
C SER A 115 27.40 22.21 42.54
N VAL A 116 27.15 20.86 42.58
CA VAL A 116 27.95 19.76 43.23
C VAL A 116 27.95 19.67 44.79
N PRO A 117 28.14 18.52 45.55
CA PRO A 117 28.85 17.23 45.25
C PRO A 117 28.25 15.87 45.71
N ALA A 118 29.00 14.82 45.35
CA ALA A 118 28.90 13.37 45.58
C ALA A 118 29.40 12.82 46.95
N GLY A 119 29.18 11.52 47.22
CA GLY A 119 29.82 10.74 48.29
C GLY A 119 29.84 9.21 48.11
N ASN A 120 31.07 8.66 48.07
CA ASN A 120 31.65 7.29 48.25
C ASN A 120 30.91 6.28 49.18
N ALA A 121 31.17 4.95 49.28
CA ALA A 121 31.86 3.87 48.54
C ALA A 121 31.74 2.53 49.36
N ASN A 122 31.46 1.38 48.68
CA ASN A 122 31.91 -0.05 48.89
C ASN A 122 31.86 -0.81 50.26
N PRO A 123 32.13 -2.15 50.35
CA PRO A 123 31.64 -3.36 49.61
C PRO A 123 31.33 -4.60 50.55
N SER A 124 30.67 -5.68 50.07
CA SER A 124 31.06 -7.11 50.31
C SER A 124 30.00 -8.20 49.96
N ALA A 125 30.49 -9.27 49.33
CA ALA A 125 30.12 -10.71 49.43
C ALA A 125 28.97 -11.36 48.60
N THR A 126 29.36 -11.95 47.45
CA THR A 126 29.17 -13.34 46.95
C THR A 126 27.96 -14.22 47.33
N ASN A 127 27.08 -14.52 46.35
CA ASN A 127 26.83 -15.83 45.66
C ASN A 127 25.40 -15.90 45.02
N PRO A 128 25.16 -16.78 44.01
CA PRO A 128 24.36 -16.44 42.81
C PRO A 128 22.91 -16.96 42.83
N PRO A 129 22.03 -16.44 41.95
CA PRO A 129 20.85 -17.20 41.55
C PRO A 129 20.61 -17.27 40.02
N SER A 130 20.31 -18.50 39.61
CA SER A 130 19.29 -18.95 38.64
C SER A 130 18.70 -17.94 37.64
N ASN A 131 18.82 -18.29 36.36
CA ASN A 131 18.09 -17.74 35.22
C ASN A 131 16.57 -17.68 35.46
N SER A 132 16.05 -16.47 35.61
CA SER A 132 14.66 -16.13 35.35
C SER A 132 14.61 -15.06 34.26
N THR A 133 13.89 -15.38 33.20
CA THR A 133 13.46 -14.52 32.08
C THR A 133 13.07 -13.12 32.52
N VAL A 134 13.75 -12.13 31.96
CA VAL A 134 13.49 -10.70 32.16
C VAL A 134 12.26 -10.30 31.35
N ASN A 135 11.10 -10.29 32.00
CA ASN A 135 10.00 -9.38 31.69
C ASN A 135 10.33 -8.04 32.34
N SER A 136 10.91 -7.08 31.61
CA SER A 136 11.18 -5.73 32.12
C SER A 136 10.73 -4.64 31.17
N ALA A 137 9.46 -4.69 30.75
CA ALA A 137 8.79 -3.57 30.09
C ALA A 137 7.40 -3.25 30.65
N SER A 138 6.91 -3.98 31.67
CA SER A 138 5.52 -3.82 32.17
C SER A 138 5.38 -3.28 33.59
N THR A 139 6.44 -2.82 34.27
CA THR A 139 6.36 -2.40 35.68
C THR A 139 6.77 -0.95 35.97
N HIS A 140 6.98 -0.10 34.96
CA HIS A 140 7.21 1.34 35.17
C HIS A 140 6.06 2.29 34.74
N ALA A 141 4.90 1.76 34.37
CA ALA A 141 3.71 2.57 34.02
C ALA A 141 2.56 2.49 35.04
N ALA A 142 2.82 2.04 36.28
CA ALA A 142 1.75 1.78 37.25
C ALA A 142 1.40 2.95 38.20
N ASN A 143 1.78 4.20 37.89
CA ASN A 143 1.38 5.37 38.70
C ASN A 143 1.43 6.71 37.92
N ALA A 144 0.99 6.74 36.67
CA ALA A 144 0.62 8.00 36.04
C ALA A 144 -0.85 8.30 36.40
N THR A 145 -1.10 9.32 37.21
CA THR A 145 -2.46 9.84 37.39
C THR A 145 -2.84 10.60 36.13
N HIS A 146 -3.64 9.97 35.27
CA HIS A 146 -4.17 10.63 34.07
C HIS A 146 -5.25 11.63 34.45
N HIS A 147 -5.19 12.84 33.89
CA HIS A 147 -6.19 13.89 34.12
C HIS A 147 -7.53 13.59 33.46
N HIS A 148 -7.50 12.88 32.33
CA HIS A 148 -8.68 12.43 31.57
C HIS A 148 -8.59 10.94 31.26
N THR A 149 -9.74 10.29 31.22
CA THR A 149 -9.91 8.94 30.69
C THR A 149 -11.26 8.88 29.98
N ASN A 150 -11.23 8.53 28.69
CA ASN A 150 -12.42 8.38 27.86
C ASN A 150 -12.73 6.90 27.58
N ARG A 151 -13.70 6.63 26.71
CA ARG A 151 -14.20 5.26 26.45
C ARG A 151 -13.19 4.38 25.71
N LEU A 152 -12.23 4.97 25.00
CA LEU A 152 -11.21 4.20 24.27
C LEU A 152 -10.29 3.40 25.20
N ALA A 153 -10.26 3.69 26.51
CA ALA A 153 -9.54 2.90 27.51
C ALA A 153 -10.01 1.43 27.61
N GLN A 154 -11.17 1.09 27.02
CA GLN A 154 -11.71 -0.27 26.97
C GLN A 154 -11.46 -0.97 25.63
N GLU A 155 -10.86 -0.28 24.65
CA GLU A 155 -10.59 -0.83 23.34
C GLU A 155 -9.32 -1.71 23.34
N LYS A 156 -9.18 -2.55 22.32
CA LYS A 156 -7.96 -3.35 22.14
C LYS A 156 -7.00 -2.78 21.11
N SER A 157 -7.49 -1.97 20.17
CA SER A 157 -6.65 -1.31 19.17
C SER A 157 -5.54 -0.49 19.85
N PRO A 158 -4.25 -0.73 19.54
CA PRO A 158 -3.17 0.13 20.00
C PRO A 158 -3.39 1.60 19.64
N TYR A 159 -3.93 1.88 18.44
CA TYR A 159 -4.23 3.24 18.00
C TYR A 159 -5.31 3.91 18.86
N LEU A 160 -6.39 3.19 19.20
CA LEU A 160 -7.44 3.76 20.03
C LEU A 160 -6.96 3.97 21.48
N LEU A 161 -6.18 3.01 22.00
CA LEU A 161 -5.61 3.10 23.34
C LEU A 161 -4.63 4.26 23.50
N GLN A 162 -3.86 4.61 22.46
CA GLN A 162 -3.01 5.81 22.45
C GLN A 162 -3.80 7.08 22.79
N HIS A 163 -5.07 7.17 22.37
CA HIS A 163 -5.93 8.33 22.58
C HIS A 163 -6.84 8.25 23.82
N ALA A 164 -6.70 7.21 24.65
CA ALA A 164 -7.60 6.94 25.78
C ALA A 164 -7.59 8.02 26.87
N HIS A 165 -6.53 8.83 26.93
CA HIS A 165 -6.30 9.82 27.97
C HIS A 165 -6.31 11.28 27.47
N ASN A 166 -6.74 11.49 26.22
CA ASN A 166 -6.83 12.83 25.64
C ASN A 166 -7.99 13.61 26.28
N PRO A 167 -7.90 14.95 26.37
CA PRO A 167 -9.01 15.82 26.80
C PRO A 167 -10.27 15.69 25.94
N VAL A 168 -10.14 15.26 24.68
CA VAL A 168 -11.28 14.97 23.81
C VAL A 168 -12.02 13.73 24.34
N ASP A 169 -13.33 13.86 24.55
CA ASP A 169 -14.21 12.77 25.00
C ASP A 169 -14.51 11.81 23.83
N TRP A 170 -13.54 10.95 23.52
CA TRP A 170 -13.63 10.02 22.40
C TRP A 170 -14.58 8.85 22.69
N HIS A 171 -15.35 8.51 21.66
CA HIS A 171 -16.07 7.25 21.54
C HIS A 171 -15.40 6.33 20.49
N PRO A 172 -15.45 5.00 20.69
CA PRO A 172 -15.24 4.07 19.59
C PRO A 172 -16.42 4.13 18.61
N TRP A 173 -16.22 3.60 17.41
CA TRP A 173 -17.29 3.50 16.41
C TRP A 173 -18.32 2.45 16.82
N GLY A 174 -19.52 2.90 17.21
CA GLY A 174 -20.57 2.00 17.67
C GLY A 174 -21.88 2.69 18.04
N GLU A 175 -22.87 1.86 18.38
CA GLU A 175 -24.25 2.29 18.62
C GLU A 175 -24.38 3.32 19.75
N GLU A 176 -23.56 3.24 20.79
CA GLU A 176 -23.56 4.24 21.88
C GLU A 176 -23.37 5.66 21.34
N ALA A 177 -22.34 5.87 20.51
CA ALA A 177 -22.03 7.16 19.93
C ALA A 177 -23.13 7.63 18.95
N PHE A 178 -23.67 6.70 18.15
CA PHE A 178 -24.72 7.04 17.18
C PHE A 178 -26.04 7.41 17.86
N ALA A 179 -26.44 6.65 18.88
CA ALA A 179 -27.63 6.92 19.66
C ALA A 179 -27.50 8.26 20.39
N GLN A 180 -26.33 8.56 20.95
CA GLN A 180 -26.07 9.84 21.60
C GLN A 180 -26.11 11.01 20.60
N ALA A 181 -25.48 10.88 19.43
CA ALA A 181 -25.52 11.92 18.39
C ALA A 181 -26.96 12.25 17.96
N LYS A 182 -27.82 11.23 17.87
CA LYS A 182 -29.24 11.38 17.56
C LYS A 182 -30.02 12.03 18.69
N ALA A 183 -29.84 11.55 19.93
CA ALA A 183 -30.55 12.05 21.09
C ALA A 183 -30.23 13.53 21.37
N GLU A 184 -28.98 13.93 21.19
CA GLU A 184 -28.51 15.30 21.43
C GLU A 184 -28.63 16.22 20.20
N ASN A 185 -28.98 15.68 19.02
CA ASN A 185 -28.95 16.39 17.73
C ASN A 185 -27.60 17.10 17.46
N LYS A 186 -26.49 16.41 17.77
CA LYS A 186 -25.13 16.90 17.55
C LYS A 186 -24.50 16.25 16.32
N PRO A 187 -23.75 17.00 15.50
CA PRO A 187 -22.96 16.41 14.43
C PRO A 187 -21.87 15.50 15.03
N ILE A 188 -21.48 14.48 14.27
CA ILE A 188 -20.37 13.60 14.62
C ILE A 188 -19.09 14.21 14.06
N PHE A 189 -18.07 14.32 14.91
CA PHE A 189 -16.68 14.55 14.48
C PHE A 189 -15.99 13.19 14.42
N LEU A 190 -15.66 12.73 13.22
CA LEU A 190 -15.01 11.45 12.96
C LEU A 190 -13.54 11.67 12.63
N SER A 191 -12.65 11.05 13.41
CA SER A 191 -11.21 11.00 13.15
C SER A 191 -10.75 9.56 12.90
N ILE A 192 -10.17 9.30 11.73
CA ILE A 192 -9.67 7.97 11.35
C ILE A 192 -8.15 8.01 11.16
N GLY A 193 -7.47 7.00 11.69
CA GLY A 193 -6.02 6.81 11.54
C GLY A 193 -5.58 5.41 11.96
N TYR A 194 -4.30 5.24 12.27
CA TYR A 194 -3.69 3.99 12.71
C TYR A 194 -2.41 4.30 13.51
N SER A 195 -1.96 3.32 14.30
CA SER A 195 -1.00 3.50 15.40
C SER A 195 0.40 3.93 14.98
N THR A 196 0.81 3.56 13.76
CA THR A 196 2.14 3.81 13.20
C THR A 196 2.18 5.03 12.27
N CYS A 197 1.08 5.79 12.22
CA CYS A 197 0.95 6.95 11.35
C CYS A 197 1.56 8.20 11.99
N HIS A 198 2.72 8.63 11.49
CA HIS A 198 3.38 9.84 11.95
C HIS A 198 2.47 11.09 11.99
N TRP A 199 1.73 11.37 10.91
CA TRP A 199 0.84 12.55 10.85
C TRP A 199 -0.36 12.46 11.81
N CYS A 200 -0.75 11.25 12.24
CA CYS A 200 -1.76 11.08 13.29
C CYS A 200 -1.22 11.56 14.64
N HIS A 201 0.03 11.22 14.96
CA HIS A 201 0.73 11.69 16.18
C HIS A 201 0.94 13.21 16.16
N VAL A 202 1.26 13.79 14.99
CA VAL A 202 1.34 15.25 14.84
C VAL A 202 -0.01 15.91 15.14
N MET A 203 -1.10 15.42 14.53
CA MET A 203 -2.45 15.95 14.77
C MET A 203 -2.89 15.80 16.23
N GLU A 204 -2.52 14.70 16.88
CA GLU A 204 -2.78 14.50 18.30
C GLU A 204 -2.11 15.57 19.16
N ARG A 205 -0.77 15.67 19.08
CA ARG A 205 0.03 16.61 19.87
C ARG A 205 -0.41 18.06 19.67
N GLU A 206 -0.73 18.42 18.43
CA GLU A 206 -1.07 19.80 18.10
C GLU A 206 -2.52 20.18 18.36
N SER A 207 -3.45 19.21 18.40
CA SER A 207 -4.89 19.51 18.49
C SER A 207 -5.63 18.70 19.56
N PHE A 208 -5.45 17.38 19.62
CA PHE A 208 -6.27 16.53 20.48
C PHE A 208 -5.83 16.51 21.94
N GLU A 209 -4.60 16.93 22.23
CA GLU A 209 -4.08 17.13 23.60
C GLU A 209 -4.43 18.52 24.18
N ASP A 210 -4.99 19.44 23.38
CA ASP A 210 -5.36 20.78 23.85
C ASP A 210 -6.72 20.77 24.60
N GLU A 211 -6.70 21.24 25.85
CA GLU A 211 -7.88 21.31 26.73
C GLU A 211 -9.04 22.15 26.15
N LYS A 212 -8.74 23.23 25.42
CA LYS A 212 -9.78 24.07 24.82
C LYS A 212 -10.43 23.35 23.64
N VAL A 213 -9.64 22.65 22.84
CA VAL A 213 -10.15 21.81 21.74
C VAL A 213 -11.04 20.70 22.32
N GLY A 214 -10.57 19.99 23.36
CA GLY A 214 -11.34 18.95 24.04
C GLY A 214 -12.67 19.44 24.61
N ALA A 215 -12.67 20.57 25.33
CA ALA A 215 -13.88 21.17 25.87
C ALA A 215 -14.86 21.60 24.78
N TYR A 216 -14.38 22.21 23.70
CA TYR A 216 -15.21 22.66 22.58
C TYR A 216 -15.86 21.49 21.85
N LEU A 217 -15.10 20.43 21.58
CA LEU A 217 -15.60 19.21 20.95
C LEU A 217 -16.69 18.55 21.81
N LYS A 218 -16.45 18.41 23.12
CA LYS A 218 -17.42 17.83 24.06
C LYS A 218 -18.76 18.59 24.10
N GLU A 219 -18.70 19.92 24.05
CA GLU A 219 -19.91 20.75 24.09
C GLU A 219 -20.74 20.63 22.81
N HIS A 220 -20.10 20.50 21.64
CA HIS A 220 -20.75 20.74 20.35
C HIS A 220 -20.82 19.54 19.41
N PHE A 221 -20.04 18.48 19.64
CA PHE A 221 -19.91 17.33 18.76
C PHE A 221 -19.97 16.01 19.55
N ILE A 222 -20.29 14.92 18.87
CA ILE A 222 -19.94 13.57 19.35
C ILE A 222 -18.66 13.15 18.62
N SER A 223 -17.58 12.98 19.38
CA SER A 223 -16.25 12.70 18.82
C SER A 223 -16.02 11.20 18.74
N ILE A 224 -15.81 10.67 17.54
CA ILE A 224 -15.57 9.24 17.28
C ILE A 224 -14.17 9.06 16.70
N LYS A 225 -13.41 8.12 17.28
CA LYS A 225 -12.09 7.71 16.80
C LYS A 225 -12.17 6.30 16.18
N VAL A 226 -11.52 6.11 15.04
CA VAL A 226 -11.50 4.82 14.32
C VAL A 226 -10.09 4.42 13.92
N ASP A 227 -9.72 3.19 14.26
CA ASP A 227 -8.58 2.51 13.67
C ASP A 227 -8.96 1.95 12.30
N ARG A 228 -8.34 2.48 11.22
CA ARG A 228 -8.60 2.02 9.86
C ARG A 228 -8.18 0.57 9.63
N GLU A 229 -7.26 0.05 10.43
CA GLU A 229 -6.76 -1.31 10.27
C GLU A 229 -7.75 -2.32 10.84
N GLU A 230 -8.53 -1.94 11.85
CA GLU A 230 -9.62 -2.76 12.39
C GLU A 230 -10.94 -2.55 11.66
N ARG A 231 -11.19 -1.33 11.18
CA ARG A 231 -12.41 -0.94 10.45
C ARG A 231 -12.12 -0.34 9.06
N PRO A 232 -11.44 -1.08 8.16
CA PRO A 232 -11.18 -0.60 6.79
C PRO A 232 -12.47 -0.41 5.98
N ASP A 233 -13.55 -1.10 6.36
CA ASP A 233 -14.89 -0.94 5.82
C ASP A 233 -15.48 0.45 6.09
N VAL A 234 -15.24 1.00 7.30
CA VAL A 234 -15.63 2.36 7.68
C VAL A 234 -14.73 3.38 6.99
N ASP A 235 -13.42 3.17 7.07
CA ASP A 235 -12.39 4.04 6.46
C ASP A 235 -12.65 4.26 4.97
N LYS A 236 -12.94 3.20 4.21
CA LYS A 236 -13.13 3.30 2.76
C LYS A 236 -14.27 4.21 2.36
N ILE A 237 -15.41 4.15 3.06
CA ILE A 237 -16.59 4.98 2.76
C ILE A 237 -16.21 6.46 2.87
N TYR A 238 -15.57 6.83 3.97
CA TYR A 238 -15.25 8.23 4.25
C TYR A 238 -14.03 8.72 3.49
N MET A 239 -13.05 7.86 3.21
CA MET A 239 -11.92 8.20 2.33
C MET A 239 -12.43 8.49 0.91
N THR A 240 -13.37 7.68 0.41
CA THR A 240 -14.01 7.92 -0.90
C THR A 240 -14.72 9.28 -0.92
N TYR A 241 -15.42 9.65 0.15
CA TYR A 241 -16.02 10.98 0.30
C TYR A 241 -14.97 12.10 0.26
N VAL A 242 -13.90 12.00 1.04
CA VAL A 242 -12.84 13.03 1.11
C VAL A 242 -12.13 13.19 -0.24
N GLN A 243 -11.82 12.08 -0.92
CA GLN A 243 -11.22 12.11 -2.26
C GLN A 243 -12.14 12.75 -3.28
N ALA A 244 -13.44 12.41 -3.28
CA ALA A 244 -14.42 12.96 -4.21
C ALA A 244 -14.62 14.48 -4.01
N THR A 245 -14.54 14.96 -2.77
CA THR A 245 -14.82 16.37 -2.44
C THR A 245 -13.59 17.27 -2.44
N THR A 246 -12.41 16.73 -2.16
CA THR A 246 -11.16 17.51 -2.06
C THR A 246 -10.16 17.23 -3.18
N GLY A 247 -10.35 16.15 -3.95
CA GLY A 247 -9.41 15.68 -4.97
C GLY A 247 -8.16 14.96 -4.43
N SER A 248 -8.03 14.82 -3.11
CA SER A 248 -6.93 14.12 -2.45
C SER A 248 -7.42 13.35 -1.22
N GLY A 249 -6.59 12.48 -0.67
CA GLY A 249 -6.91 11.72 0.54
C GLY A 249 -5.65 11.37 1.31
N GLY A 250 -5.83 10.85 2.52
CA GLY A 250 -4.74 10.46 3.40
C GLY A 250 -5.16 10.49 4.87
N TRP A 251 -4.27 10.01 5.73
CA TRP A 251 -4.46 10.00 7.16
C TRP A 251 -3.51 11.01 7.82
N PRO A 252 -3.89 11.65 8.94
CA PRO A 252 -5.16 11.52 9.66
C PRO A 252 -6.33 12.04 8.82
N MET A 253 -7.46 11.34 8.88
CA MET A 253 -8.67 11.73 8.17
C MET A 253 -9.66 12.37 9.15
N THR A 254 -10.17 13.55 8.80
CA THR A 254 -11.10 14.35 9.59
C THR A 254 -12.39 14.54 8.81
N VAL A 255 -13.51 14.03 9.33
CA VAL A 255 -14.82 14.09 8.65
C VAL A 255 -15.91 14.49 9.62
N PHE A 256 -16.84 15.32 9.17
CA PHE A 256 -18.03 15.72 9.92
C PHE A 256 -19.26 15.06 9.32
N LEU A 257 -20.02 14.38 10.16
CA LEU A 257 -21.18 13.59 9.77
C LEU A 257 -22.46 14.09 10.45
N THR A 258 -23.58 13.88 9.79
CA THR A 258 -24.89 13.99 10.45
C THR A 258 -25.04 12.90 11.53
N PRO A 259 -26.02 13.01 12.46
CA PRO A 259 -26.34 11.92 13.40
C PRO A 259 -26.67 10.57 12.74
N ASP A 260 -27.03 10.56 11.45
CA ASP A 260 -27.22 9.34 10.66
C ASP A 260 -25.95 8.82 9.98
N ARG A 261 -24.79 9.41 10.32
CA ARG A 261 -23.44 9.09 9.83
C ARG A 261 -23.18 9.49 8.36
N LYS A 262 -24.05 10.29 7.74
CA LYS A 262 -23.84 10.76 6.37
C LYS A 262 -22.82 11.90 6.36
N PRO A 263 -21.75 11.84 5.55
CA PRO A 263 -20.72 12.88 5.54
C PRO A 263 -21.18 14.16 4.85
N PHE A 264 -20.84 15.31 5.43
CA PHE A 264 -21.15 16.63 4.84
C PHE A 264 -19.95 17.57 4.75
N TYR A 265 -18.85 17.29 5.44
CA TYR A 265 -17.57 17.98 5.27
C TYR A 265 -16.41 17.04 5.63
N GLY A 266 -15.24 17.20 5.00
CA GLY A 266 -14.07 16.41 5.36
C GLY A 266 -12.77 16.89 4.72
N GLY A 267 -11.67 16.39 5.27
CA GLY A 267 -10.31 16.65 4.83
C GLY A 267 -9.32 15.73 5.54
N THR A 268 -8.04 16.01 5.40
CA THR A 268 -6.97 15.26 6.09
C THR A 268 -6.55 15.98 7.37
N TYR A 269 -5.37 16.58 7.37
CA TYR A 269 -4.80 17.33 8.48
C TYR A 269 -5.21 18.81 8.45
N PHE A 270 -5.59 19.33 9.62
CA PHE A 270 -5.92 20.74 9.87
C PHE A 270 -5.00 21.30 10.96
N PRO A 271 -4.27 22.39 10.70
CA PRO A 271 -3.26 22.90 11.63
C PRO A 271 -3.88 23.58 12.87
N PRO A 272 -3.16 23.68 13.99
CA PRO A 272 -3.63 24.41 15.18
C PRO A 272 -3.76 25.92 14.94
N GLU A 273 -2.98 26.45 13.99
CA GLU A 273 -3.03 27.84 13.56
C GLU A 273 -3.30 27.94 12.06
N SER A 274 -4.00 28.99 11.63
CA SER A 274 -4.24 29.26 10.21
C SER A 274 -2.92 29.38 9.43
N LYS A 275 -2.62 28.37 8.61
CA LYS A 275 -1.38 28.27 7.80
C LYS A 275 -1.69 27.68 6.43
N PHE A 276 -0.89 28.05 5.44
CA PHE A 276 -1.00 27.56 4.04
C PHE A 276 -2.38 27.72 3.39
N GLY A 277 -3.12 28.78 3.77
CA GLY A 277 -4.47 29.04 3.26
C GLY A 277 -5.55 28.09 3.80
N ARG A 278 -5.24 27.32 4.85
CA ARG A 278 -6.19 26.49 5.59
C ARG A 278 -6.58 27.18 6.90
N PRO A 279 -7.86 27.10 7.31
CA PRO A 279 -8.28 27.57 8.63
C PRO A 279 -7.58 26.73 9.72
N SER A 280 -7.44 27.32 10.91
CA SER A 280 -7.08 26.53 12.09
C SER A 280 -8.17 25.51 12.41
N PHE A 281 -7.80 24.46 13.13
CA PHE A 281 -8.75 23.44 13.56
C PHE A 281 -9.91 24.04 14.37
N MET A 282 -9.64 24.99 15.27
CA MET A 282 -10.68 25.68 16.04
C MET A 282 -11.60 26.57 15.19
N GLU A 283 -11.06 27.29 14.20
CA GLU A 283 -11.90 28.08 13.27
C GLU A 283 -12.82 27.18 12.44
N LEU A 284 -12.31 26.01 12.03
CA LEU A 284 -13.11 25.01 11.33
C LEU A 284 -14.25 24.48 12.22
N LEU A 285 -13.96 24.07 13.45
CA LEU A 285 -14.96 23.58 14.40
C LEU A 285 -16.06 24.62 14.65
N ALA A 286 -15.67 25.88 14.88
CA ALA A 286 -16.61 26.98 15.05
C ALA A 286 -17.50 27.19 13.83
N ARG A 287 -16.93 27.12 12.63
CA ARG A 287 -17.68 27.28 11.38
C ARG A 287 -18.67 26.13 11.15
N ILE A 288 -18.27 24.89 11.42
CA ILE A 288 -19.16 23.73 11.30
C ILE A 288 -20.32 23.84 12.28
N ARG A 289 -20.05 24.26 13.53
CA ARG A 289 -21.09 24.47 14.54
C ARG A 289 -22.10 25.54 14.12
N GLU A 290 -21.63 26.68 13.62
CA GLU A 290 -22.48 27.76 13.11
C GLU A 290 -23.38 27.27 11.96
N LEU A 291 -22.83 26.52 11.00
CA LEU A 291 -23.61 25.98 9.89
C LEU A 291 -24.64 24.94 10.37
N TRP A 292 -24.29 24.09 11.33
CA TRP A 292 -25.22 23.12 11.91
C TRP A 292 -26.39 23.79 12.62
N THR A 293 -26.19 24.91 13.31
CA THR A 293 -27.26 25.61 14.02
C THR A 293 -28.12 26.49 13.12
N THR A 294 -27.53 27.10 12.09
CA THR A 294 -28.22 28.09 11.25
C THR A 294 -28.76 27.53 9.93
N ARG A 295 -28.21 26.41 9.44
CA ARG A 295 -28.50 25.83 8.11
C ARG A 295 -28.55 24.30 8.13
N GLN A 296 -29.09 23.72 9.19
CA GLN A 296 -29.11 22.26 9.38
C GLN A 296 -29.71 21.51 8.19
N ASP A 297 -30.88 21.95 7.71
CA ASP A 297 -31.60 21.29 6.62
C ASP A 297 -30.79 21.29 5.30
N GLU A 298 -30.08 22.37 5.00
CA GLU A 298 -29.18 22.46 3.83
C GLU A 298 -28.03 21.45 3.93
N LEU A 299 -27.42 21.32 5.12
CA LEU A 299 -26.35 20.35 5.37
C LEU A 299 -26.84 18.91 5.25
N ILE A 300 -28.00 18.59 5.82
CA ILE A 300 -28.58 17.25 5.73
C ILE A 300 -28.87 16.92 4.26
N ALA A 301 -29.56 17.79 3.52
CA ALA A 301 -29.84 17.56 2.10
C ALA A 301 -28.55 17.39 1.26
N SER A 302 -27.51 18.17 1.56
CA SER A 302 -26.19 18.01 0.93
C SER A 302 -25.56 16.66 1.24
N ALA A 303 -25.60 16.23 2.51
CA ALA A 303 -25.09 14.93 2.95
C ALA A 303 -25.81 13.77 2.26
N GLU A 304 -27.13 13.85 2.11
CA GLU A 304 -27.93 12.85 1.42
C GLU A 304 -27.56 12.74 -0.05
N ASN A 305 -27.48 13.87 -0.74
CA ASN A 305 -27.09 13.90 -2.14
C ASN A 305 -25.67 13.33 -2.36
N MET A 306 -24.69 13.72 -1.52
CA MET A 306 -23.33 13.18 -1.61
C MET A 306 -23.27 11.68 -1.31
N THR A 307 -24.04 11.20 -0.33
CA THR A 307 -24.13 9.77 0.01
C THR A 307 -24.68 8.96 -1.18
N LEU A 308 -25.73 9.46 -1.85
CA LEU A 308 -26.27 8.83 -3.06
C LEU A 308 -25.26 8.80 -4.22
N GLN A 309 -24.51 9.89 -4.41
CA GLN A 309 -23.47 9.94 -5.45
C GLN A 309 -22.33 8.97 -5.17
N ILE A 310 -21.90 8.84 -3.91
CA ILE A 310 -20.90 7.86 -3.50
C ILE A 310 -21.41 6.45 -3.75
N ALA A 311 -22.64 6.13 -3.33
CA ALA A 311 -23.24 4.82 -3.57
C ALA A 311 -23.30 4.47 -5.06
N ALA A 312 -23.68 5.44 -5.91
CA ALA A 312 -23.71 5.27 -7.37
C ALA A 312 -22.31 5.13 -7.98
N HIS A 313 -21.30 5.85 -7.46
CA HIS A 313 -19.92 5.69 -7.89
C HIS A 313 -19.37 4.31 -7.54
N MET A 314 -19.72 3.79 -6.36
CA MET A 314 -19.24 2.50 -5.85
C MET A 314 -20.00 1.28 -6.39
N SER A 315 -21.20 1.47 -6.96
CA SER A 315 -21.99 0.36 -7.53
C SER A 315 -21.47 -0.11 -8.90
N ASN A 316 -20.60 0.66 -9.55
CA ASN A 316 -19.93 0.31 -10.82
C ASN A 316 -20.89 -0.15 -11.93
N GLU A 317 -22.11 0.40 -11.98
CA GLU A 317 -23.12 0.03 -12.98
C GLU A 317 -22.83 0.70 -14.34
N ALA A 318 -21.88 0.14 -15.10
CA ALA A 318 -21.63 0.56 -16.47
C ALA A 318 -22.80 0.11 -17.38
N ALA A 319 -23.30 1.04 -18.21
CA ALA A 319 -24.38 0.76 -19.18
C ALA A 319 -23.95 -0.25 -20.27
N THR A 320 -22.64 -0.38 -20.53
CA THR A 320 -22.03 -1.34 -21.44
C THR A 320 -20.75 -1.86 -20.82
N LYS A 321 -20.63 -3.19 -20.68
CA LYS A 321 -19.44 -3.84 -20.13
C LYS A 321 -18.44 -4.13 -21.25
N PRO A 322 -17.16 -3.71 -21.15
CA PRO A 322 -16.11 -4.16 -22.06
C PRO A 322 -16.04 -5.69 -22.10
N LYS A 323 -15.63 -6.25 -23.24
CA LYS A 323 -15.38 -7.69 -23.32
C LYS A 323 -14.06 -8.00 -22.62
N LEU A 324 -14.07 -9.01 -21.76
CA LEU A 324 -12.85 -9.59 -21.19
C LEU A 324 -12.05 -10.23 -22.31
N ASN A 325 -10.94 -9.60 -22.70
CA ASN A 325 -10.10 -10.09 -23.79
C ASN A 325 -8.63 -9.66 -23.58
N PRO A 326 -7.69 -10.22 -24.36
CA PRO A 326 -6.29 -9.86 -24.26
C PRO A 326 -5.95 -8.40 -24.63
N ASP A 327 -6.84 -7.69 -25.33
CA ASP A 327 -6.60 -6.28 -25.69
C ASP A 327 -6.66 -5.37 -24.46
N LEU A 328 -7.56 -5.67 -23.51
CA LEU A 328 -7.67 -4.97 -22.23
C LEU A 328 -6.34 -4.99 -21.44
N LEU A 329 -5.68 -6.15 -21.40
CA LEU A 329 -4.36 -6.31 -20.77
C LEU A 329 -3.29 -5.47 -21.47
N ARG A 330 -3.28 -5.47 -22.81
CA ARG A 330 -2.32 -4.70 -23.60
C ARG A 330 -2.49 -3.20 -23.40
N GLU A 331 -3.73 -2.71 -23.36
CA GLU A 331 -4.04 -1.31 -23.11
C GLU A 331 -3.66 -0.88 -21.69
N ALA A 332 -3.89 -1.73 -20.70
CA ALA A 332 -3.42 -1.53 -19.34
C ALA A 332 -1.89 -1.41 -19.26
N VAL A 333 -1.15 -2.32 -19.91
CA VAL A 333 0.33 -2.26 -20.01
C VAL A 333 0.78 -0.94 -20.62
N MET A 334 0.20 -0.52 -21.75
CA MET A 334 0.53 0.75 -22.39
C MET A 334 0.25 1.95 -21.48
N SER A 335 -0.80 1.87 -20.66
CA SER A 335 -1.16 2.93 -19.72
C SER A 335 -0.20 3.04 -18.54
N LEU A 336 0.09 1.92 -17.89
CA LEU A 336 0.98 1.84 -16.74
C LEU A 336 2.42 2.24 -17.10
N ARG A 337 2.89 1.81 -18.27
CA ARG A 337 4.24 2.12 -18.78
C ARG A 337 4.50 3.63 -18.89
N ARG A 338 3.48 4.44 -19.15
CA ARG A 338 3.63 5.92 -19.22
C ARG A 338 3.95 6.57 -17.88
N ASN A 339 3.65 5.91 -16.77
CA ASN A 339 3.90 6.43 -15.42
C ASN A 339 5.23 5.94 -14.82
N TYR A 340 5.98 5.10 -15.53
CA TYR A 340 7.28 4.61 -15.08
C TYR A 340 8.30 5.76 -14.96
N ASP A 341 9.08 5.77 -13.89
CA ASP A 341 10.20 6.69 -13.69
C ASP A 341 11.50 6.02 -14.18
N PRO A 342 12.03 6.39 -15.37
CA PRO A 342 13.25 5.79 -15.90
C PRO A 342 14.52 6.23 -15.17
N VAL A 343 14.46 7.28 -14.35
CA VAL A 343 15.62 7.80 -13.61
C VAL A 343 15.79 7.07 -12.29
N ASN A 344 14.70 6.92 -11.54
CA ASN A 344 14.75 6.36 -10.18
C ASN A 344 14.07 5.00 -10.04
N GLY A 345 13.45 4.46 -11.09
CA GLY A 345 12.59 3.29 -10.99
C GLY A 345 11.29 3.59 -10.23
N GLY A 346 10.36 2.64 -10.29
CA GLY A 346 9.00 2.80 -9.75
C GLY A 346 8.09 3.58 -10.67
N PHE A 347 6.94 3.96 -10.12
CA PHE A 347 5.86 4.62 -10.85
C PHE A 347 5.44 5.92 -10.15
N GLY A 348 5.26 6.98 -10.92
CA GLY A 348 4.91 8.30 -10.41
C GLY A 348 6.08 9.10 -9.82
N GLY A 349 5.74 10.24 -9.21
CA GLY A 349 6.67 11.19 -8.62
C GLY A 349 6.85 11.02 -7.10
N ALA A 350 7.09 12.13 -6.40
CA ALA A 350 7.14 12.20 -4.94
C ALA A 350 5.77 12.62 -4.36
N PRO A 351 5.31 12.07 -3.22
CA PRO A 351 5.87 10.90 -2.53
C PRO A 351 5.73 9.63 -3.39
N LYS A 352 6.66 8.68 -3.21
CA LYS A 352 6.74 7.46 -4.04
C LYS A 352 6.51 6.20 -3.23
N PHE A 353 5.55 5.39 -3.68
CA PHE A 353 5.14 4.13 -3.06
C PHE A 353 5.62 2.92 -3.88
N PRO A 354 5.94 1.77 -3.24
CA PRO A 354 6.30 0.55 -3.96
C PRO A 354 5.19 0.00 -4.86
N THR A 355 3.92 0.08 -4.40
CA THR A 355 2.70 -0.39 -5.11
C THR A 355 2.87 -1.75 -5.81
N PRO A 356 3.22 -2.85 -5.12
CA PRO A 356 3.76 -4.06 -5.76
C PRO A 356 2.87 -4.73 -6.81
N ALA A 357 1.54 -4.53 -6.77
CA ALA A 357 0.61 -5.03 -7.79
C ALA A 357 0.98 -4.57 -9.22
N ILE A 358 1.42 -3.31 -9.38
CA ILE A 358 1.81 -2.75 -10.68
C ILE A 358 3.08 -3.41 -11.25
N PRO A 359 4.24 -3.42 -10.55
CA PRO A 359 5.43 -4.08 -11.05
C PRO A 359 5.22 -5.58 -11.23
N SER A 360 4.46 -6.26 -10.37
CA SER A 360 4.15 -7.69 -10.55
C SER A 360 3.35 -7.96 -11.83
N PHE A 361 2.30 -7.17 -12.10
CA PHE A 361 1.54 -7.28 -13.35
C PHE A 361 2.42 -7.03 -14.58
N LEU A 362 3.24 -5.97 -14.58
CA LEU A 362 4.10 -5.65 -15.72
C LEU A 362 5.22 -6.67 -15.92
N LEU A 363 5.78 -7.24 -14.85
CA LEU A 363 6.76 -8.33 -14.93
C LEU A 363 6.13 -9.58 -15.55
N GLN A 364 4.90 -9.90 -15.15
CA GLN A 364 4.13 -11.02 -15.69
C GLN A 364 3.84 -10.85 -17.18
N GLN A 365 3.39 -9.66 -17.61
CA GLN A 365 3.16 -9.34 -19.02
C GLN A 365 4.45 -9.35 -19.84
N GLY A 366 5.54 -8.81 -19.26
CA GLY A 366 6.87 -8.81 -19.86
C GLY A 366 7.39 -10.23 -20.11
N ALA A 367 7.28 -11.11 -19.12
CA ALA A 367 7.70 -12.50 -19.25
C ALA A 367 6.87 -13.26 -20.28
N ARG A 368 5.53 -13.19 -20.23
CA ARG A 368 4.64 -13.91 -21.16
C ARG A 368 4.88 -13.55 -22.62
N HIS A 369 5.14 -12.28 -22.89
CA HIS A 369 5.25 -11.79 -24.27
C HIS A 369 6.71 -11.62 -24.73
N GLY A 370 7.68 -11.99 -23.90
CA GLY A 370 9.10 -11.77 -24.18
C GLY A 370 9.46 -10.29 -24.34
N ASP A 371 8.73 -9.37 -23.68
CA ASP A 371 9.02 -7.94 -23.67
C ASP A 371 10.11 -7.63 -22.64
N GLN A 372 11.35 -7.65 -23.11
CA GLN A 372 12.52 -7.38 -22.29
C GLN A 372 12.50 -5.96 -21.69
N GLU A 373 11.86 -4.99 -22.35
CA GLU A 373 11.82 -3.63 -21.82
C GLU A 373 10.98 -3.56 -20.56
N LEU A 374 9.82 -4.23 -20.53
CA LEU A 374 9.00 -4.35 -19.31
C LEU A 374 9.77 -5.06 -18.19
N ILE A 375 10.46 -6.15 -18.51
CA ILE A 375 11.29 -6.87 -17.54
C ILE A 375 12.37 -5.92 -16.96
N ASP A 376 13.08 -5.18 -17.81
CA ASP A 376 14.14 -4.27 -17.40
C ASP A 376 13.60 -3.11 -16.54
N MET A 377 12.39 -2.59 -16.83
CA MET A 377 11.74 -1.58 -15.98
C MET A 377 11.52 -2.08 -14.56
N ILE A 378 11.07 -3.32 -14.39
CA ILE A 378 10.77 -3.88 -13.07
C ILE A 378 12.05 -4.30 -12.35
N VAL A 379 13.04 -4.82 -13.07
CA VAL A 379 14.39 -5.08 -12.54
C VAL A 379 15.03 -3.80 -12.02
N HIS A 380 14.97 -2.71 -12.80
CA HIS A 380 15.46 -1.41 -12.37
C HIS A 380 14.70 -0.89 -11.15
N THR A 381 13.37 -1.03 -11.13
CA THR A 381 12.55 -0.65 -9.97
C THR A 381 12.97 -1.39 -8.70
N GLY A 382 13.12 -2.71 -8.75
CA GLY A 382 13.60 -3.51 -7.62
C GLY A 382 15.03 -3.15 -7.20
N GLU A 383 15.94 -2.90 -8.13
CA GLU A 383 17.30 -2.45 -7.82
C GLU A 383 17.31 -1.10 -7.09
N ARG A 384 16.49 -0.14 -7.55
CA ARG A 384 16.45 1.21 -6.98
C ARG A 384 15.78 1.24 -5.61
N MET A 385 14.74 0.44 -5.40
CA MET A 385 14.13 0.29 -4.07
C MET A 385 15.10 -0.37 -3.09
N ALA A 386 15.74 -1.48 -3.46
CA ALA A 386 16.71 -2.17 -2.59
C ALA A 386 17.96 -1.32 -2.28
N ALA A 387 18.37 -0.44 -3.20
CA ALA A 387 19.46 0.51 -2.95
C ALA A 387 19.02 1.76 -2.16
N GLY A 388 17.72 2.04 -2.07
CA GLY A 388 17.18 3.22 -1.41
C GLY A 388 17.16 3.13 0.11
N GLY A 389 16.97 4.26 0.77
CA GLY A 389 16.74 4.32 2.22
C GLY A 389 15.36 3.83 2.65
N ILE A 390 14.43 3.61 1.70
CA ILE A 390 13.19 2.86 1.95
C ILE A 390 13.45 1.41 2.38
N TYR A 391 14.58 0.84 1.99
CA TYR A 391 15.03 -0.47 2.43
C TYR A 391 15.98 -0.32 3.62
N ASP A 392 15.68 -0.99 4.74
CA ASP A 392 16.56 -0.98 5.90
C ASP A 392 17.83 -1.79 5.62
N GLN A 393 18.89 -1.07 5.24
CA GLN A 393 20.19 -1.62 4.83
C GLN A 393 20.88 -2.47 5.91
N LEU A 394 20.49 -2.37 7.19
CA LEU A 394 21.07 -3.16 8.28
C LEU A 394 20.13 -4.27 8.75
N GLY A 395 18.88 -3.92 9.02
CA GLY A 395 17.91 -4.79 9.68
C GLY A 395 17.06 -5.61 8.73
N GLY A 396 17.00 -5.25 7.46
CA GLY A 396 16.04 -5.77 6.50
C GLY A 396 14.63 -5.21 6.67
N GLY A 397 13.78 -5.57 5.72
CA GLY A 397 12.43 -5.03 5.60
C GLY A 397 12.40 -3.66 4.93
N PHE A 398 11.23 -3.30 4.44
CA PHE A 398 10.94 -2.04 3.76
C PHE A 398 10.03 -1.18 4.61
N ALA A 399 10.34 0.12 4.63
CA ALA A 399 9.41 1.15 5.02
C ALA A 399 8.30 1.31 3.97
N ARG A 400 7.15 1.86 4.35
CA ARG A 400 5.96 1.89 3.50
C ARG A 400 6.16 2.68 2.20
N TYR A 401 6.78 3.87 2.30
CA TYR A 401 6.98 4.74 1.14
C TYR A 401 8.12 5.73 1.35
N SER A 402 8.55 6.36 0.27
CA SER A 402 9.57 7.41 0.27
C SER A 402 8.93 8.78 0.06
N VAL A 403 9.31 9.78 0.86
CA VAL A 403 8.86 11.17 0.65
C VAL A 403 9.41 11.77 -0.63
N ASP A 404 10.55 11.27 -1.11
CA ASP A 404 11.17 11.69 -2.35
C ASP A 404 11.06 10.64 -3.47
N ALA A 405 11.29 11.07 -4.71
CA ALA A 405 11.20 10.21 -5.88
C ALA A 405 12.39 9.23 -6.03
N ARG A 406 13.46 9.41 -5.25
CA ARG A 406 14.75 8.68 -5.37
C ARG A 406 14.81 7.45 -4.47
N TRP A 407 13.78 7.21 -3.66
CA TRP A 407 13.73 6.18 -2.62
C TRP A 407 14.68 6.43 -1.44
N LEU A 408 15.14 7.66 -1.24
CA LEU A 408 16.15 7.97 -0.22
C LEU A 408 15.54 8.14 1.17
N VAL A 409 14.52 9.00 1.29
CA VAL A 409 13.97 9.39 2.59
C VAL A 409 12.66 8.65 2.81
N PRO A 410 12.59 7.66 3.71
CA PRO A 410 11.34 6.96 4.01
C PRO A 410 10.43 7.78 4.92
N HIS A 411 9.13 7.48 4.88
CA HIS A 411 8.33 7.49 6.11
C HIS A 411 8.57 6.15 6.79
N PHE A 412 9.23 6.16 7.96
CA PHE A 412 9.92 4.99 8.52
C PHE A 412 9.02 3.88 9.05
N GLU A 413 7.70 4.03 8.95
CA GLU A 413 6.72 3.00 9.26
C GLU A 413 6.99 1.72 8.43
N LYS A 414 6.98 0.56 9.07
CA LYS A 414 7.13 -0.74 8.39
C LYS A 414 5.87 -1.56 8.56
N MET A 415 5.17 -1.77 7.46
CA MET A 415 3.90 -2.49 7.46
C MET A 415 4.08 -3.94 7.04
N LEU A 416 3.34 -4.87 7.67
CA LEU A 416 3.36 -6.28 7.31
C LEU A 416 2.94 -6.51 5.85
N TYR A 417 1.88 -5.83 5.40
CA TYR A 417 1.33 -6.02 4.05
C TYR A 417 2.25 -5.52 2.94
N ASP A 418 3.05 -4.48 3.17
CA ASP A 418 4.02 -3.99 2.18
C ASP A 418 5.16 -4.99 2.02
N ASN A 419 5.70 -5.47 3.15
CA ASN A 419 6.77 -6.46 3.18
C ASN A 419 6.32 -7.82 2.62
N ALA A 420 5.08 -8.24 2.88
CA ALA A 420 4.50 -9.46 2.30
C ALA A 420 4.47 -9.42 0.77
N GLN A 421 3.98 -8.32 0.20
CA GLN A 421 3.89 -8.17 -1.26
C GLN A 421 5.26 -7.95 -1.92
N LEU A 422 6.17 -7.23 -1.27
CA LEU A 422 7.53 -7.05 -1.75
C LEU A 422 8.32 -8.36 -1.71
N LEU A 423 8.10 -9.21 -0.71
CA LEU A 423 8.70 -10.55 -0.69
C LEU A 423 8.34 -11.32 -1.97
N ASP A 424 7.05 -11.35 -2.35
CA ASP A 424 6.62 -11.98 -3.59
C ASP A 424 7.28 -11.38 -4.84
N LEU A 425 7.33 -10.05 -4.94
CA LEU A 425 7.97 -9.36 -6.06
C LEU A 425 9.48 -9.69 -6.17
N TYR A 426 10.20 -9.74 -5.04
CA TYR A 426 11.62 -10.07 -5.06
C TYR A 426 11.90 -11.55 -5.35
N LEU A 427 11.00 -12.46 -4.95
CA LEU A 427 11.04 -13.87 -5.39
C LEU A 427 10.83 -13.96 -6.90
N ASP A 428 9.89 -13.21 -7.46
CA ASP A 428 9.62 -13.17 -8.90
C ASP A 428 10.80 -12.60 -9.69
N LEU A 429 11.39 -11.50 -9.22
CA LEU A 429 12.61 -10.92 -9.79
C LEU A 429 13.78 -11.89 -9.75
N TYR A 430 13.92 -12.67 -8.67
CA TYR A 430 14.92 -13.72 -8.58
C TYR A 430 14.68 -14.83 -9.60
N LEU A 431 13.45 -15.35 -9.70
CA LEU A 431 13.09 -16.39 -10.67
C LEU A 431 13.27 -15.93 -12.12
N GLN A 432 12.90 -14.69 -12.42
CA GLN A 432 12.97 -14.13 -13.77
C GLN A 432 14.41 -13.84 -14.21
N THR A 433 15.28 -13.40 -13.29
CA THR A 433 16.63 -12.93 -13.65
C THR A 433 17.76 -13.86 -13.24
N GLY A 434 17.52 -14.78 -12.30
CA GLY A 434 18.55 -15.60 -11.65
C GLY A 434 19.53 -14.82 -10.77
N ARG A 435 19.34 -13.51 -10.56
CA ARG A 435 20.29 -12.65 -9.84
C ARG A 435 20.16 -12.84 -8.33
N GLN A 436 21.22 -13.37 -7.71
CA GLN A 436 21.25 -13.72 -6.28
C GLN A 436 20.94 -12.58 -5.32
N ARG A 437 21.21 -11.32 -5.70
CA ARG A 437 20.87 -10.16 -4.87
C ARG A 437 19.37 -10.06 -4.56
N PHE A 438 18.49 -10.46 -5.49
CA PHE A 438 17.04 -10.40 -5.28
C PHE A 438 16.58 -11.46 -4.28
N ALA A 439 17.17 -12.67 -4.36
CA ALA A 439 17.02 -13.67 -3.30
C ALA A 439 17.59 -13.19 -1.95
N GLY A 440 18.66 -12.39 -1.97
CA GLY A 440 19.19 -11.71 -0.78
C GLY A 440 18.16 -10.79 -0.14
N VAL A 441 17.55 -9.88 -0.91
CA VAL A 441 16.50 -8.98 -0.42
C VAL A 441 15.28 -9.75 0.12
N ALA A 442 14.85 -10.81 -0.57
CA ALA A 442 13.78 -11.68 -0.07
C ALA A 442 14.12 -12.32 1.29
N ARG A 443 15.35 -12.82 1.46
CA ARG A 443 15.83 -13.36 2.75
C ARG A 443 15.89 -12.31 3.84
N ASP A 444 16.26 -11.08 3.52
CA ASP A 444 16.35 -10.00 4.47
C ASP A 444 14.97 -9.52 4.94
N ILE A 445 13.97 -9.46 4.05
CA ILE A 445 12.56 -9.26 4.43
C ILE A 445 12.11 -10.37 5.39
N LEU A 446 12.38 -11.63 5.05
CA LEU A 446 12.03 -12.78 5.89
C LEU A 446 12.72 -12.74 7.25
N ARG A 447 13.99 -12.34 7.29
CA ARG A 447 14.75 -12.17 8.53
C ARG A 447 14.12 -11.11 9.43
N TYR A 448 13.75 -9.95 8.87
CA TYR A 448 13.04 -8.90 9.60
C TYR A 448 11.72 -9.42 10.18
N ILE A 449 10.85 -10.00 9.34
CA ILE A 449 9.55 -10.50 9.76
C ILE A 449 9.68 -11.54 10.88
N LEU A 450 10.57 -12.53 10.70
CA LEU A 450 10.75 -13.62 11.68
C LEU A 450 11.40 -13.16 12.98
N ARG A 451 12.22 -12.09 12.95
CA ARG A 451 12.90 -11.55 14.13
C ARG A 451 11.99 -10.60 14.92
N ASP A 452 11.33 -9.68 14.25
CA ASP A 452 10.72 -8.50 14.87
C ASP A 452 9.19 -8.54 14.86
N MET A 453 8.58 -9.17 13.85
CA MET A 453 7.13 -9.12 13.61
C MET A 453 6.39 -10.40 14.02
N THR A 454 7.05 -11.36 14.66
CA THR A 454 6.47 -12.69 14.91
C THR A 454 6.03 -12.86 16.35
N HIS A 455 4.74 -13.11 16.55
CA HIS A 455 4.19 -13.57 17.83
C HIS A 455 4.73 -14.97 18.15
N PRO A 456 5.06 -15.30 19.43
CA PRO A 456 5.63 -16.59 19.80
C PRO A 456 4.81 -17.82 19.36
N GLU A 457 3.49 -17.67 19.24
CA GLU A 457 2.58 -18.73 18.78
C GLU A 457 2.42 -18.84 17.25
N GLY A 458 3.04 -17.94 16.47
CA GLY A 458 3.10 -18.01 15.00
C GLY A 458 2.27 -16.97 14.24
N GLY A 459 1.44 -16.17 14.91
CA GLY A 459 0.83 -14.98 14.31
C GLY A 459 1.89 -13.92 13.96
N PHE A 460 1.59 -13.03 13.03
CA PHE A 460 2.44 -11.89 12.68
C PHE A 460 1.76 -10.57 13.07
N TYR A 461 2.53 -9.71 13.73
CA TYR A 461 2.15 -8.37 14.14
C TYR A 461 1.97 -7.44 12.94
N SER A 462 1.25 -6.34 13.16
CA SER A 462 0.71 -5.53 12.06
C SER A 462 1.74 -4.56 11.50
N ALA A 463 2.43 -3.80 12.35
CA ALA A 463 3.38 -2.78 11.91
C ALA A 463 4.39 -2.37 13.01
N GLU A 464 5.52 -1.78 12.61
CA GLU A 464 6.38 -0.96 13.48
C GLU A 464 6.18 0.53 13.15
N ASP A 465 6.15 1.36 14.20
CA ASP A 465 5.97 2.82 14.11
C ASP A 465 7.11 3.51 13.34
N ALA A 466 6.80 4.66 12.75
CA ALA A 466 7.80 5.55 12.15
C ALA A 466 8.60 6.29 13.23
N ASP A 467 7.98 6.57 14.37
CA ASP A 467 8.54 7.38 15.44
C ASP A 467 9.27 6.51 16.50
N SER A 468 10.41 7.00 16.98
CA SER A 468 11.03 6.53 18.22
C SER A 468 11.45 7.73 19.06
N GLU A 469 11.10 7.70 20.35
CA GLU A 469 11.33 8.80 21.30
C GLU A 469 10.74 10.15 20.83
N GLY A 470 9.64 10.10 20.05
CA GLY A 470 8.93 11.28 19.54
C GLY A 470 9.50 11.88 18.24
N TYR A 471 10.55 11.28 17.67
CA TYR A 471 11.21 11.70 16.43
C TYR A 471 11.01 10.66 15.33
N GLU A 472 10.69 11.10 14.12
CA GLU A 472 10.56 10.21 12.97
C GLU A 472 11.94 9.64 12.58
N GLY A 473 12.05 8.32 12.48
CA GLY A 473 13.25 7.65 11.95
C GLY A 473 14.47 7.61 12.87
N LYS A 474 14.42 8.19 14.08
CA LYS A 474 15.56 8.28 15.03
C LYS A 474 16.26 6.94 15.27
N PHE A 475 15.49 5.85 15.34
CA PHE A 475 16.04 4.50 15.49
C PHE A 475 16.98 4.10 14.34
N TYR A 476 16.71 4.56 13.11
CA TYR A 476 17.34 4.09 11.89
C TYR A 476 18.51 4.94 11.39
N VAL A 477 18.56 6.23 11.76
CA VAL A 477 19.50 7.21 11.20
C VAL A 477 20.84 7.25 11.95
N TRP A 478 21.86 7.80 11.27
CA TRP A 478 23.24 7.86 11.75
C TRP A 478 23.88 9.21 11.49
N THR A 479 24.67 9.68 12.44
CA THR A 479 25.58 10.82 12.26
C THR A 479 26.98 10.33 11.86
N MET A 480 27.73 11.19 11.17
CA MET A 480 29.14 10.90 10.88
C MET A 480 29.98 10.73 12.16
N SER A 481 29.62 11.43 13.24
CA SER A 481 30.34 11.33 14.52
C SER A 481 30.18 9.94 15.14
N GLU A 482 28.96 9.41 15.20
CA GLU A 482 28.71 8.05 15.70
C GLU A 482 29.50 7.01 14.89
N LEU A 483 29.54 7.16 13.56
CA LEU A 483 30.28 6.23 12.71
C LEU A 483 31.80 6.32 12.90
N LYS A 484 32.35 7.52 13.15
CA LYS A 484 33.79 7.70 13.45
C LYS A 484 34.21 7.03 14.75
N GLU A 485 33.33 7.05 15.76
CA GLU A 485 33.59 6.42 17.05
C GLU A 485 33.45 4.89 16.97
N LEU A 486 32.49 4.41 16.17
CA LEU A 486 32.16 2.99 16.07
C LEU A 486 33.07 2.19 15.12
N LEU A 487 33.43 2.79 13.98
CA LEU A 487 34.09 2.08 12.88
C LEU A 487 35.60 2.26 12.89
N THR A 488 36.31 1.25 12.41
CA THR A 488 37.77 1.31 12.25
C THR A 488 38.16 2.28 11.13
N ALA A 489 39.43 2.69 11.13
CA ALA A 489 40.00 3.55 10.09
C ALA A 489 39.93 2.97 8.67
N GLU A 490 39.81 1.63 8.55
CA GLU A 490 39.64 0.94 7.27
C GLU A 490 38.16 0.84 6.85
N GLU A 491 37.26 0.60 7.80
CA GLU A 491 35.82 0.48 7.53
C GLU A 491 35.18 1.82 7.16
N LEU A 492 35.49 2.89 7.90
CA LEU A 492 34.79 4.16 7.78
C LEU A 492 34.82 4.73 6.35
N PRO A 493 35.96 4.84 5.64
CA PRO A 493 35.98 5.38 4.28
C PRO A 493 35.12 4.57 3.29
N VAL A 494 35.08 3.25 3.46
CA VAL A 494 34.29 2.34 2.62
C VAL A 494 32.80 2.53 2.90
N VAL A 495 32.39 2.59 4.17
CA VAL A 495 31.00 2.84 4.59
C VAL A 495 30.51 4.21 4.09
N VAL A 496 31.32 5.26 4.26
CA VAL A 496 30.97 6.61 3.82
C VAL A 496 30.75 6.66 2.30
N ARG A 497 31.64 6.03 1.52
CA ARG A 497 31.51 5.93 0.07
C ARG A 497 30.30 5.10 -0.35
N HIS A 498 30.10 3.94 0.28
CA HIS A 498 29.06 2.98 -0.10
C HIS A 498 27.66 3.51 0.19
N PHE A 499 27.45 4.08 1.40
CA PHE A 499 26.15 4.57 1.84
C PHE A 499 25.89 6.06 1.59
N GLY A 500 26.87 6.80 1.07
CA GLY A 500 26.72 8.22 0.76
C GLY A 500 26.57 9.12 1.99
N ILE A 501 27.23 8.76 3.08
CA ILE A 501 27.18 9.50 4.35
C ILE A 501 27.86 10.86 4.20
N THR A 502 27.26 11.90 4.77
CA THR A 502 27.87 13.24 4.80
C THR A 502 27.86 13.82 6.22
N GLU A 503 28.79 14.74 6.49
CA GLU A 503 28.87 15.46 7.78
C GLU A 503 27.59 16.25 8.09
N ARG A 504 26.92 16.78 7.06
CA ARG A 504 25.69 17.59 7.21
C ARG A 504 24.40 16.76 7.27
N GLY A 505 24.47 15.45 7.11
CA GLY A 505 23.29 14.60 6.95
C GLY A 505 22.67 14.61 5.55
N ASN A 506 21.76 13.67 5.32
CA ASN A 506 20.92 13.57 4.12
C ASN A 506 19.41 13.50 4.45
N PHE A 507 19.06 13.61 5.73
CA PHE A 507 17.69 13.60 6.27
C PHE A 507 17.54 14.65 7.38
N GLU A 508 16.39 15.30 7.41
CA GLU A 508 15.95 16.21 8.46
C GLU A 508 14.44 16.02 8.63
N ASP A 509 14.00 15.76 9.86
CA ASP A 509 12.59 15.60 10.20
C ASP A 509 11.93 16.99 10.30
N HIS A 510 11.30 17.45 9.22
CA HIS A 510 10.65 18.77 9.17
C HIS A 510 9.33 18.85 9.94
N SER A 511 8.82 17.72 10.46
CA SER A 511 7.58 17.69 11.24
C SER A 511 7.82 18.03 12.72
N HIS A 512 9.03 17.76 13.22
CA HIS A 512 9.37 17.98 14.61
C HIS A 512 9.73 19.47 14.83
N PRO A 513 9.27 20.11 15.92
CA PRO A 513 9.58 21.51 16.20
C PRO A 513 11.07 21.78 16.44
N ASP A 514 11.84 20.76 16.82
CA ASP A 514 13.29 20.79 17.03
C ASP A 514 13.96 19.58 16.34
N PRO A 515 14.22 19.61 15.02
CA PRO A 515 14.73 18.46 14.28
C PRO A 515 16.15 18.06 14.71
N LEU A 516 16.45 16.76 14.75
CA LEU A 516 17.80 16.27 15.00
C LEU A 516 18.75 16.66 13.85
N PRO A 517 19.88 17.33 14.12
CA PRO A 517 20.79 17.77 13.06
C PRO A 517 21.65 16.61 12.53
N ASN A 518 22.15 16.76 11.29
CA ASN A 518 23.19 15.93 10.67
C ASN A 518 22.86 14.43 10.52
N GLN A 519 21.59 14.09 10.40
CA GLN A 519 21.13 12.70 10.30
C GLN A 519 21.31 12.15 8.88
N ASN A 520 21.81 10.91 8.77
CA ASN A 520 21.92 10.18 7.51
C ASN A 520 21.04 8.93 7.55
N VAL A 521 20.18 8.80 6.55
CA VAL A 521 19.57 7.54 6.14
C VAL A 521 20.59 6.78 5.28
N LEU A 522 20.71 5.48 5.53
CA LEU A 522 21.59 4.61 4.76
C LEU A 522 20.95 4.27 3.42
N SER A 523 21.66 4.51 2.32
CA SER A 523 21.24 4.12 0.97
C SER A 523 22.47 3.77 0.15
N ILE A 524 22.44 2.73 -0.67
CA ILE A 524 23.58 2.31 -1.49
C ILE A 524 23.75 3.29 -2.66
N VAL A 525 24.74 4.18 -2.58
CA VAL A 525 25.07 5.14 -3.64
C VAL A 525 26.22 4.66 -4.54
N ASP A 526 27.12 3.82 -4.00
CA ASP A 526 28.18 3.16 -4.78
C ASP A 526 28.18 1.64 -4.49
N PRO A 527 27.55 0.83 -5.37
CA PRO A 527 27.48 -0.61 -5.17
C PRO A 527 28.81 -1.34 -5.48
N ARG A 528 29.85 -0.64 -5.93
CA ARG A 528 31.11 -1.25 -6.35
C ARG A 528 32.04 -1.44 -5.15
N LEU A 529 32.24 -2.70 -4.78
CA LEU A 529 33.13 -3.13 -3.69
C LEU A 529 34.13 -4.16 -4.24
N THR A 530 35.39 -4.06 -3.82
CA THR A 530 36.34 -5.17 -3.91
C THR A 530 36.00 -6.25 -2.87
N ASP A 531 36.55 -7.46 -3.00
CA ASP A 531 36.31 -8.54 -2.03
C ASP A 531 36.72 -8.14 -0.60
N ALA A 532 37.82 -7.39 -0.46
CA ALA A 532 38.27 -6.85 0.82
C ALA A 532 37.28 -5.83 1.40
N GLU A 533 36.82 -4.89 0.57
CA GLU A 533 35.81 -3.89 0.97
C GLU A 533 34.46 -4.52 1.32
N ALA A 534 34.06 -5.59 0.62
CA ALA A 534 32.85 -6.33 0.96
C ALA A 534 32.95 -6.99 2.35
N GLY A 535 34.15 -7.45 2.75
CA GLY A 535 34.43 -7.90 4.11
C GLY A 535 34.31 -6.78 5.14
N LEU A 536 34.83 -5.58 4.82
CA LEU A 536 34.75 -4.40 5.68
C LEU A 536 33.31 -3.90 5.85
N ILE A 537 32.51 -3.85 4.78
CA ILE A 537 31.09 -3.48 4.85
C ILE A 537 30.33 -4.45 5.76
N LYS A 538 30.48 -5.76 5.59
CA LYS A 538 29.82 -6.76 6.45
C LYS A 538 30.21 -6.62 7.93
N SER A 539 31.49 -6.32 8.20
CA SER A 539 31.97 -6.07 9.56
C SER A 539 31.34 -4.81 10.15
N ALA A 540 31.30 -3.72 9.38
CA ALA A 540 30.69 -2.45 9.78
C ALA A 540 29.19 -2.57 10.01
N GLU A 541 28.44 -3.18 9.08
CA GLU A 541 26.99 -3.43 9.20
C GLU A 541 26.67 -4.20 10.48
N LYS A 542 27.47 -5.22 10.81
CA LYS A 542 27.31 -5.98 12.06
C LYS A 542 27.50 -5.10 13.31
N LYS A 543 28.51 -4.22 13.33
CA LYS A 543 28.77 -3.30 14.44
C LYS A 543 27.65 -2.26 14.56
N MET A 544 27.25 -1.68 13.45
CA MET A 544 26.17 -0.70 13.36
C MET A 544 24.84 -1.30 13.82
N LEU A 545 24.52 -2.51 13.36
CA LEU A 545 23.31 -3.21 13.80
C LEU A 545 23.35 -3.51 15.30
N ALA A 546 24.48 -3.98 15.84
CA ALA A 546 24.60 -4.25 17.28
C ALA A 546 24.35 -3.00 18.15
N VAL A 547 24.91 -1.84 17.76
CA VAL A 547 24.64 -0.57 18.45
C VAL A 547 23.19 -0.13 18.27
N ARG A 548 22.61 -0.34 17.08
CA ARG A 548 21.21 0.01 16.83
C ARG A 548 20.25 -0.84 17.65
N ASP A 549 20.55 -2.11 17.86
CA ASP A 549 19.72 -3.04 18.64
C ASP A 549 19.64 -2.63 20.14
N GLU A 550 20.53 -1.76 20.62
CA GLU A 550 20.48 -1.18 21.98
C GLU A 550 19.65 0.13 22.06
N ARG A 551 19.25 0.71 20.91
CA ARG A 551 18.43 1.93 20.88
C ARG A 551 16.99 1.63 21.27
N ILE A 552 16.27 2.67 21.70
CA ILE A 552 14.82 2.57 21.92
C ILE A 552 14.16 2.30 20.56
N ARG A 553 13.47 1.16 20.47
CA ARG A 553 12.80 0.74 19.24
C ARG A 553 11.51 1.55 19.03
N PRO A 554 11.07 1.72 17.77
CA PRO A 554 9.73 2.21 17.48
C PRO A 554 8.68 1.30 18.12
N HIS A 555 7.51 1.86 18.41
CA HIS A 555 6.39 1.10 18.95
C HIS A 555 5.95 0.00 17.97
N LEU A 556 5.66 -1.19 18.48
CA LEU A 556 5.15 -2.31 17.70
C LEU A 556 3.63 -2.38 17.83
N ASP A 557 2.90 -2.30 16.72
CA ASP A 557 1.49 -2.65 16.69
C ASP A 557 1.36 -4.18 16.71
N ASP A 558 1.16 -4.70 17.91
CA ASP A 558 1.15 -6.13 18.25
C ASP A 558 -0.20 -6.82 17.96
N LYS A 559 -1.16 -6.15 17.31
CA LYS A 559 -2.38 -6.82 16.85
C LYS A 559 -2.08 -7.72 15.65
N VAL A 560 -2.79 -8.84 15.58
CA VAL A 560 -2.71 -9.80 14.48
C VAL A 560 -3.98 -9.67 13.64
N LEU A 561 -3.83 -9.30 12.37
CA LEU A 561 -4.94 -9.19 11.42
C LEU A 561 -4.97 -10.38 10.48
N ALA A 562 -6.12 -11.05 10.37
CA ALA A 562 -6.31 -12.22 9.50
C ALA A 562 -5.95 -11.93 8.04
N SER A 563 -6.32 -10.74 7.54
CA SER A 563 -5.98 -10.31 6.18
C SER A 563 -4.46 -10.27 5.98
N TRP A 564 -3.73 -9.47 6.75
CA TRP A 564 -2.29 -9.27 6.51
C TRP A 564 -1.46 -10.52 6.76
N ASN A 565 -1.89 -11.36 7.70
CA ASN A 565 -1.29 -12.67 7.91
C ASN A 565 -1.54 -13.60 6.72
N GLY A 566 -2.77 -13.65 6.20
CA GLY A 566 -3.10 -14.38 4.97
C GLY A 566 -2.30 -13.89 3.76
N LEU A 567 -2.09 -12.57 3.65
CA LEU A 567 -1.32 -11.96 2.57
C LEU A 567 0.17 -12.34 2.64
N LEU A 568 0.74 -12.52 3.84
CA LEU A 568 2.11 -12.98 4.03
C LEU A 568 2.27 -14.50 3.89
N LEU A 569 1.25 -15.27 4.28
CA LEU A 569 1.31 -16.74 4.34
C LEU A 569 1.72 -17.35 2.99
N GLY A 570 1.16 -16.83 1.89
CA GLY A 570 1.52 -17.25 0.53
C GLY A 570 2.99 -16.99 0.18
N PRO A 571 3.48 -15.73 0.20
CA PRO A 571 4.88 -15.39 -0.01
C PRO A 571 5.86 -16.18 0.86
N LEU A 572 5.52 -16.42 2.13
CA LEU A 572 6.33 -17.19 3.07
C LEU A 572 6.44 -18.66 2.63
N ALA A 573 5.34 -19.28 2.19
CA ALA A 573 5.35 -20.62 1.62
C ALA A 573 6.12 -20.69 0.29
N ARG A 574 5.96 -19.67 -0.58
CA ARG A 574 6.72 -19.58 -1.85
C ARG A 574 8.22 -19.48 -1.60
N ALA A 575 8.64 -18.70 -0.62
CA ALA A 575 10.05 -18.58 -0.26
C ALA A 575 10.68 -19.94 0.08
N ALA A 576 9.92 -20.84 0.74
CA ALA A 576 10.41 -22.17 1.09
C ALA A 576 10.79 -23.01 -0.14
N VAL A 577 10.05 -22.88 -1.24
CA VAL A 577 10.25 -23.69 -2.44
C VAL A 577 11.11 -22.99 -3.49
N VAL A 578 11.08 -21.64 -3.55
CA VAL A 578 11.90 -20.83 -4.47
C VAL A 578 13.34 -20.69 -3.98
N LEU A 579 13.55 -20.51 -2.67
CA LEU A 579 14.88 -20.42 -2.07
C LEU A 579 15.44 -21.77 -1.61
N ASP A 580 14.62 -22.82 -1.67
CA ASP A 580 14.87 -24.16 -1.12
C ASP A 580 15.23 -24.14 0.39
N GLU A 581 14.44 -23.41 1.18
CA GLU A 581 14.64 -23.23 2.62
C GLU A 581 13.38 -23.62 3.40
N PRO A 582 13.26 -24.90 3.82
CA PRO A 582 12.00 -25.45 4.37
C PRO A 582 11.53 -24.79 5.67
N LYS A 583 12.41 -24.08 6.38
CA LYS A 583 12.07 -23.31 7.58
C LYS A 583 10.95 -22.27 7.32
N TYR A 584 10.84 -21.76 6.09
CA TYR A 584 9.81 -20.80 5.74
C TYR A 584 8.43 -21.46 5.61
N ALA A 585 8.34 -22.69 5.09
CA ALA A 585 7.09 -23.45 5.07
C ALA A 585 6.61 -23.76 6.50
N ALA A 586 7.53 -24.14 7.39
CA ALA A 586 7.20 -24.37 8.80
C ALA A 586 6.68 -23.10 9.51
N ALA A 587 7.21 -21.92 9.16
CA ALA A 587 6.70 -20.65 9.67
C ALA A 587 5.29 -20.34 9.12
N ALA A 588 5.03 -20.62 7.84
CA ALA A 588 3.70 -20.48 7.25
C ALA A 588 2.67 -21.44 7.85
N GLU A 589 3.05 -22.69 8.14
CA GLU A 589 2.18 -23.67 8.83
C GLU A 589 1.86 -23.24 10.26
N LYS A 590 2.84 -22.70 11.00
CA LYS A 590 2.59 -22.10 12.33
C LYS A 590 1.64 -20.92 12.26
N ASN A 591 1.80 -20.06 11.26
CA ASN A 591 0.89 -18.95 11.03
C ASN A 591 -0.54 -19.41 10.77
N LEU A 592 -0.70 -20.39 9.86
CA LEU A 592 -2.00 -20.98 9.57
C LEU A 592 -2.64 -21.59 10.82
N ALA A 593 -1.86 -22.31 11.63
CA ALA A 593 -2.32 -22.89 12.88
C ALA A 593 -2.80 -21.81 13.86
N PHE A 594 -2.04 -20.72 14.01
CA PHE A 594 -2.45 -19.58 14.83
C PHE A 594 -3.79 -18.99 14.36
N LEU A 595 -3.93 -18.70 13.07
CA LEU A 595 -5.16 -18.14 12.51
C LEU A 595 -6.36 -19.08 12.71
N LYS A 596 -6.16 -20.39 12.50
CA LYS A 596 -7.21 -21.39 12.72
C LYS A 596 -7.65 -21.48 14.19
N ASN A 597 -6.71 -21.36 15.12
CA ASN A 597 -7.01 -21.48 16.55
C ASN A 597 -7.63 -20.19 17.13
N SER A 598 -7.17 -19.03 16.67
CA SER A 598 -7.48 -17.74 17.28
C SER A 598 -8.58 -16.97 16.56
N LEU A 599 -8.70 -17.11 15.22
CA LEU A 599 -9.55 -16.25 14.38
C LEU A 599 -10.56 -17.03 13.53
N TRP A 600 -10.40 -18.32 13.33
CA TRP A 600 -11.37 -19.15 12.62
C TRP A 600 -12.38 -19.81 13.57
N ASP A 601 -13.63 -19.83 13.15
CA ASP A 601 -14.71 -20.60 13.76
C ASP A 601 -15.20 -21.62 12.73
N SER A 602 -14.86 -22.88 12.96
CA SER A 602 -15.15 -23.99 12.03
C SER A 602 -16.63 -24.37 11.97
N GLU A 603 -17.39 -24.15 13.05
CA GLU A 603 -18.81 -24.50 13.09
C GLU A 603 -19.61 -23.59 12.18
N THR A 604 -19.30 -22.30 12.20
CA THR A 604 -20.00 -21.29 11.41
C THR A 604 -19.29 -20.94 10.10
N ARG A 605 -18.05 -21.39 9.91
CA ARG A 605 -17.14 -20.96 8.82
C ARG A 605 -16.88 -19.45 8.84
N THR A 606 -16.71 -18.91 10.04
CA THR A 606 -16.50 -17.48 10.28
C THR A 606 -15.04 -17.18 10.55
N LEU A 607 -14.46 -16.23 9.80
CA LEU A 607 -13.13 -15.69 10.06
C LEU A 607 -13.29 -14.29 10.63
N TYR A 608 -12.80 -14.11 11.85
CA TYR A 608 -12.73 -12.81 12.52
C TYR A 608 -11.47 -12.06 12.08
N HIS A 609 -11.50 -10.73 12.19
CA HIS A 609 -10.49 -9.90 11.55
C HIS A 609 -9.27 -9.66 12.45
N ARG A 610 -9.47 -9.18 13.69
CA ARG A 610 -8.38 -8.81 14.61
C ARG A 610 -8.33 -9.71 15.82
N TRP A 611 -7.12 -10.16 16.14
CA TRP A 611 -6.74 -10.78 17.41
C TRP A 611 -5.73 -9.89 18.14
N ARG A 612 -5.88 -9.76 19.46
CA ARG A 612 -4.88 -9.14 20.35
C ARG A 612 -5.10 -9.59 21.79
N GLU A 613 -4.03 -9.91 22.51
CA GLU A 613 -4.07 -10.28 23.96
C GLU A 613 -5.07 -11.41 24.29
N GLY A 614 -5.19 -12.41 23.41
CA GLY A 614 -6.09 -13.55 23.63
C GLY A 614 -7.55 -13.29 23.26
N GLU A 615 -7.89 -12.10 22.80
CA GLU A 615 -9.23 -11.71 22.38
C GLU A 615 -9.31 -11.53 20.86
N ARG A 616 -10.48 -11.86 20.28
CA ARG A 616 -10.80 -11.59 18.88
C ARG A 616 -11.98 -10.65 18.76
N ASP A 617 -12.06 -9.93 17.66
CA ASP A 617 -13.18 -9.03 17.37
C ASP A 617 -14.43 -9.78 16.85
N SER A 618 -15.42 -8.99 16.40
CA SER A 618 -16.63 -9.46 15.72
C SER A 618 -16.70 -9.07 14.25
N VAL A 619 -15.62 -8.46 13.73
CA VAL A 619 -15.59 -7.87 12.38
C VAL A 619 -15.24 -8.96 11.37
N GLN A 620 -15.95 -8.96 10.25
CA GLN A 620 -15.78 -9.93 9.17
C GLN A 620 -15.61 -9.16 7.85
N LEU A 621 -14.48 -9.40 7.19
CA LEU A 621 -14.08 -8.67 5.99
C LEU A 621 -13.71 -9.63 4.86
N LEU A 622 -14.03 -9.25 3.62
CA LEU A 622 -13.63 -9.97 2.43
C LEU A 622 -12.12 -10.17 2.35
N ASP A 623 -11.33 -9.14 2.63
CA ASP A 623 -9.86 -9.20 2.55
C ASP A 623 -9.28 -10.31 3.43
N ALA A 624 -9.84 -10.50 4.63
CA ALA A 624 -9.40 -11.57 5.54
C ALA A 624 -9.55 -12.95 4.89
N TYR A 625 -10.70 -13.21 4.26
CA TYR A 625 -10.95 -14.47 3.58
C TYR A 625 -10.15 -14.60 2.29
N ALA A 626 -10.16 -13.58 1.43
CA ALA A 626 -9.55 -13.62 0.12
C ALA A 626 -8.03 -13.81 0.22
N TYR A 627 -7.37 -13.05 1.10
CA TYR A 627 -5.92 -13.15 1.28
C TYR A 627 -5.53 -14.48 1.91
N LEU A 628 -6.27 -14.93 2.94
CA LEU A 628 -6.00 -16.22 3.55
C LEU A 628 -6.25 -17.38 2.58
N LEU A 629 -7.32 -17.34 1.78
CA LEU A 629 -7.59 -18.33 0.74
C LEU A 629 -6.42 -18.44 -0.24
N ASN A 630 -5.99 -17.32 -0.81
CA ASN A 630 -4.87 -17.29 -1.75
C ASN A 630 -3.55 -17.75 -1.10
N GLY A 631 -3.32 -17.37 0.15
CA GLY A 631 -2.20 -17.86 0.96
C GLY A 631 -2.23 -19.37 1.14
N VAL A 632 -3.36 -19.93 1.59
CA VAL A 632 -3.50 -21.38 1.87
C VAL A 632 -3.39 -22.21 0.61
N ILE A 633 -3.94 -21.75 -0.52
CA ILE A 633 -3.72 -22.39 -1.83
C ILE A 633 -2.22 -22.44 -2.14
N THR A 634 -1.51 -21.33 -1.92
CA THR A 634 -0.07 -21.25 -2.18
C THR A 634 0.74 -22.13 -1.23
N LEU A 635 0.34 -22.23 0.04
CA LEU A 635 0.92 -23.19 0.99
C LEU A 635 0.68 -24.63 0.55
N TYR A 636 -0.53 -24.95 0.08
CA TYR A 636 -0.81 -26.25 -0.52
C TYR A 636 0.09 -26.53 -1.73
N GLU A 637 0.29 -25.59 -2.65
CA GLU A 637 1.18 -25.82 -3.80
C GLU A 637 2.66 -25.99 -3.39
N ALA A 638 3.05 -25.45 -2.24
CA ALA A 638 4.40 -25.52 -1.68
C ALA A 638 4.65 -26.81 -0.87
N THR A 639 3.62 -27.42 -0.29
CA THR A 639 3.75 -28.60 0.59
C THR A 639 3.04 -29.83 0.08
N LEU A 640 2.08 -29.68 -0.84
CA LEU A 640 1.14 -30.68 -1.32
C LEU A 640 0.34 -31.39 -0.21
N ASN A 641 0.21 -30.75 0.97
CA ASN A 641 -0.55 -31.31 2.08
C ASN A 641 -2.07 -31.18 1.81
N PRO A 642 -2.82 -32.29 1.68
CA PRO A 642 -4.24 -32.26 1.34
C PRO A 642 -5.12 -31.55 2.38
N GLU A 643 -4.68 -31.44 3.65
CA GLU A 643 -5.42 -30.72 4.69
C GLU A 643 -5.47 -29.21 4.42
N HIS A 644 -4.43 -28.64 3.80
CA HIS A 644 -4.43 -27.23 3.41
C HIS A 644 -5.44 -27.00 2.28
N LEU A 645 -5.51 -27.89 1.29
CA LEU A 645 -6.50 -27.77 0.21
C LEU A 645 -7.93 -27.93 0.74
N ALA A 646 -8.18 -28.87 1.65
CA ALA A 646 -9.48 -29.02 2.29
C ALA A 646 -9.89 -27.73 3.03
N PHE A 647 -8.96 -27.11 3.77
CA PHE A 647 -9.23 -25.85 4.45
C PHE A 647 -9.43 -24.68 3.48
N ALA A 648 -8.70 -24.62 2.36
CA ALA A 648 -8.92 -23.63 1.31
C ALA A 648 -10.36 -23.71 0.75
N MET A 649 -10.89 -24.92 0.56
CA MET A 649 -12.27 -25.10 0.14
C MET A 649 -13.27 -24.61 1.20
N GLU A 650 -13.04 -24.92 2.48
CA GLU A 650 -13.90 -24.42 3.57
C GLU A 650 -13.91 -22.89 3.65
N LEU A 651 -12.74 -22.25 3.49
CA LEU A 651 -12.60 -20.80 3.42
C LEU A 651 -13.34 -20.22 2.21
N ALA A 652 -13.20 -20.83 1.03
CA ALA A 652 -13.88 -20.40 -0.18
C ALA A 652 -15.41 -20.45 -0.01
N GLU A 653 -15.95 -21.52 0.58
CA GLU A 653 -17.39 -21.61 0.89
C GLU A 653 -17.84 -20.53 1.88
N GLY A 654 -17.08 -20.31 2.95
CA GLY A 654 -17.36 -19.27 3.94
C GLY A 654 -17.38 -17.87 3.33
N MET A 655 -16.42 -17.59 2.44
CA MET A 655 -16.28 -16.34 1.71
C MET A 655 -17.44 -16.13 0.72
N ILE A 656 -17.72 -17.11 -0.14
CA ILE A 656 -18.79 -17.04 -1.14
C ILE A 656 -20.13 -16.83 -0.45
N GLY A 657 -20.45 -17.61 0.58
CA GLY A 657 -21.73 -17.54 1.28
C GLY A 657 -22.00 -16.21 2.00
N ARG A 658 -20.96 -15.42 2.31
CA ARG A 658 -21.08 -14.14 3.05
C ARG A 658 -21.00 -12.91 2.16
N PHE A 659 -20.12 -12.95 1.16
CA PHE A 659 -19.69 -11.75 0.48
C PHE A 659 -20.06 -11.73 -1.00
N HIS A 660 -20.24 -12.88 -1.65
CA HIS A 660 -20.52 -12.92 -3.09
C HIS A 660 -21.90 -12.34 -3.41
N ASP A 661 -21.95 -11.45 -4.40
CA ASP A 661 -23.19 -10.98 -5.00
C ASP A 661 -23.54 -11.86 -6.20
N ALA A 662 -24.38 -12.87 -5.96
CA ALA A 662 -24.80 -13.81 -7.00
C ALA A 662 -25.62 -13.18 -8.13
N GLU A 663 -26.19 -11.98 -7.94
CA GLU A 663 -27.00 -11.30 -8.96
C GLU A 663 -26.14 -10.49 -9.93
N LYS A 664 -25.14 -9.75 -9.41
CA LYS A 664 -24.33 -8.83 -10.22
C LYS A 664 -22.87 -9.28 -10.43
N GLY A 665 -22.40 -10.27 -9.69
CA GLY A 665 -20.99 -10.66 -9.61
C GLY A 665 -20.18 -9.79 -8.64
N GLY A 666 -18.97 -10.22 -8.31
CA GLY A 666 -18.10 -9.55 -7.33
C GLY A 666 -18.53 -9.80 -5.87
N PHE A 667 -17.77 -9.24 -4.95
CA PHE A 667 -17.87 -9.50 -3.52
C PHE A 667 -17.98 -8.19 -2.74
N TRP A 668 -18.89 -8.16 -1.78
CA TRP A 668 -19.02 -7.09 -0.80
C TRP A 668 -17.87 -7.14 0.20
N GLN A 669 -17.33 -5.99 0.59
CA GLN A 669 -16.25 -5.90 1.57
C GLN A 669 -16.67 -6.37 2.97
N SER A 670 -17.93 -6.13 3.34
CA SER A 670 -18.49 -6.47 4.66
C SER A 670 -19.80 -7.25 4.53
N THR A 671 -20.19 -7.91 5.63
CA THR A 671 -21.43 -8.70 5.73
C THR A 671 -22.71 -7.86 5.78
N GLY A 672 -22.61 -6.52 5.74
CA GLY A 672 -23.76 -5.61 5.79
C GLY A 672 -24.22 -5.29 7.22
N THR A 673 -23.26 -4.97 8.09
CA THR A 673 -23.52 -4.57 9.47
C THR A 673 -24.30 -3.25 9.54
N LYS A 674 -25.14 -3.08 10.59
CA LYS A 674 -26.06 -1.93 10.73
C LYS A 674 -25.34 -0.59 10.93
N ASP A 675 -24.07 -0.63 11.30
CA ASP A 675 -23.25 0.53 11.56
C ASP A 675 -22.72 1.19 10.28
N LEU A 676 -22.76 0.53 9.12
CA LEU A 676 -22.35 1.07 7.83
C LEU A 676 -23.52 1.72 7.07
N ILE A 677 -23.25 2.86 6.42
CA ILE A 677 -24.26 3.58 5.61
C ILE A 677 -24.41 3.01 4.19
N ILE A 678 -23.37 2.38 3.66
CA ILE A 678 -23.29 1.83 2.31
C ILE A 678 -22.45 0.55 2.36
N ARG A 679 -22.82 -0.46 1.56
CA ARG A 679 -21.96 -1.62 1.28
C ARG A 679 -21.21 -1.40 -0.02
N VAL A 680 -19.96 -1.83 -0.05
CA VAL A 680 -19.04 -1.52 -1.14
C VAL A 680 -18.42 -2.81 -1.67
N LYS A 681 -18.23 -2.88 -2.99
CA LYS A 681 -17.38 -3.89 -3.62
C LYS A 681 -16.07 -3.22 -3.95
N GLU A 682 -15.11 -3.38 -3.06
CA GLU A 682 -13.81 -2.72 -3.21
C GLU A 682 -13.07 -3.23 -4.45
N ASP A 683 -12.55 -2.30 -5.26
CA ASP A 683 -11.90 -2.61 -6.54
C ASP A 683 -10.50 -2.00 -6.69
N TYR A 684 -10.07 -1.20 -5.72
CA TYR A 684 -8.83 -0.43 -5.80
C TYR A 684 -7.65 -1.19 -5.19
N ASP A 685 -6.76 -1.66 -6.06
CA ASP A 685 -5.44 -2.24 -5.74
C ASP A 685 -4.45 -1.12 -5.38
N GLY A 686 -4.64 -0.50 -4.20
CA GLY A 686 -3.80 0.57 -3.69
C GLY A 686 -2.52 0.07 -3.01
N ALA A 687 -2.31 0.45 -1.75
CA ALA A 687 -1.22 -0.10 -0.93
C ALA A 687 -1.39 -1.61 -0.67
N GLN A 688 -2.63 -2.09 -0.71
CA GLN A 688 -3.01 -3.49 -0.60
C GLN A 688 -3.86 -3.84 -1.83
N PRO A 689 -3.78 -5.07 -2.38
CA PRO A 689 -4.67 -5.49 -3.46
C PRO A 689 -6.12 -5.56 -2.96
N SER A 690 -7.12 -5.24 -3.76
CA SER A 690 -8.51 -5.36 -3.28
C SER A 690 -8.85 -6.82 -2.95
N GLY A 691 -9.70 -7.05 -1.94
CA GLY A 691 -10.21 -8.39 -1.64
C GLY A 691 -10.90 -9.04 -2.84
N ASN A 692 -11.55 -8.25 -3.71
CA ASN A 692 -12.11 -8.75 -4.96
C ASN A 692 -11.04 -9.28 -5.91
N SER A 693 -9.98 -8.50 -6.16
CA SER A 693 -8.86 -8.91 -7.02
C SER A 693 -8.25 -10.24 -6.56
N VAL A 694 -8.03 -10.39 -5.25
CA VAL A 694 -7.43 -11.60 -4.68
C VAL A 694 -8.41 -12.78 -4.66
N ALA A 695 -9.69 -12.54 -4.34
CA ALA A 695 -10.72 -13.58 -4.35
C ALA A 695 -10.91 -14.18 -5.75
N ILE A 696 -10.93 -13.35 -6.80
CA ILE A 696 -11.06 -13.78 -8.19
C ILE A 696 -9.89 -14.71 -8.57
N LEU A 697 -8.65 -14.30 -8.31
CA LEU A 697 -7.48 -15.13 -8.60
C LEU A 697 -7.49 -16.44 -7.78
N GLY A 698 -7.81 -16.34 -6.49
CA GLY A 698 -7.88 -17.49 -5.59
C GLY A 698 -8.92 -18.52 -6.04
N LEU A 699 -10.11 -18.08 -6.42
CA LEU A 699 -11.18 -18.97 -6.93
C LEU A 699 -10.83 -19.55 -8.30
N ALA A 700 -10.24 -18.78 -9.20
CA ALA A 700 -9.78 -19.31 -10.49
C ALA A 700 -8.73 -20.42 -10.28
N ARG A 701 -7.72 -20.19 -9.44
CA ARG A 701 -6.72 -21.22 -9.08
C ARG A 701 -7.36 -22.44 -8.44
N LEU A 702 -8.27 -22.23 -7.48
CA LEU A 702 -8.96 -23.32 -6.79
C LEU A 702 -9.77 -24.18 -7.77
N GLY A 703 -10.49 -23.56 -8.70
CA GLY A 703 -11.23 -24.26 -9.76
C GLY A 703 -10.34 -25.17 -10.62
N HIS A 704 -9.13 -24.73 -10.99
CA HIS A 704 -8.18 -25.57 -11.73
C HIS A 704 -7.57 -26.70 -10.88
N ILE A 705 -7.42 -26.50 -9.56
CA ILE A 705 -6.87 -27.53 -8.66
C ILE A 705 -7.91 -28.60 -8.33
N THR A 706 -9.15 -28.21 -8.05
CA THR A 706 -10.23 -29.12 -7.59
C THR A 706 -11.06 -29.66 -8.74
N GLY A 707 -11.06 -29.00 -9.89
CA GLY A 707 -11.94 -29.30 -11.02
C GLY A 707 -13.38 -28.81 -10.82
N GLU A 708 -13.65 -28.01 -9.77
CA GLU A 708 -14.98 -27.47 -9.51
C GLU A 708 -15.27 -26.22 -10.35
N ALA A 709 -16.06 -26.40 -11.41
CA ALA A 709 -16.39 -25.35 -12.38
C ALA A 709 -16.99 -24.08 -11.73
N ARG A 710 -17.78 -24.23 -10.66
CA ARG A 710 -18.43 -23.10 -9.96
C ARG A 710 -17.45 -22.03 -9.49
N PHE A 711 -16.22 -22.40 -9.10
CA PHE A 711 -15.23 -21.40 -8.67
C PHE A 711 -14.75 -20.56 -9.84
N GLY A 712 -14.54 -21.18 -11.01
CA GLY A 712 -14.22 -20.47 -12.25
C GLY A 712 -15.36 -19.60 -12.76
N GLU A 713 -16.62 -20.06 -12.64
CA GLU A 713 -17.81 -19.29 -13.01
C GLU A 713 -17.97 -18.02 -12.16
N ILE A 714 -17.76 -18.12 -10.84
CA ILE A 714 -17.79 -16.98 -9.91
C ILE A 714 -16.65 -16.00 -10.20
N ALA A 715 -15.45 -16.50 -10.47
CA ALA A 715 -14.32 -15.66 -10.86
C ALA A 715 -14.60 -14.90 -12.18
N GLY A 716 -15.16 -15.59 -13.18
CA GLY A 716 -15.52 -15.01 -14.48
C GLY A 716 -16.59 -13.92 -14.36
N SER A 717 -17.71 -14.20 -13.69
CA SER A 717 -18.78 -13.20 -13.51
C SER A 717 -18.34 -11.98 -12.69
N SER A 718 -17.41 -12.18 -11.75
CA SER A 718 -16.79 -11.09 -10.99
C SER A 718 -15.86 -10.23 -11.85
N LEU A 719 -15.06 -10.83 -12.74
CA LEU A 719 -14.28 -10.07 -13.72
C LEU A 719 -15.18 -9.27 -14.67
N GLU A 720 -16.31 -9.84 -15.10
CA GLU A 720 -17.27 -9.12 -15.94
C GLU A 720 -17.90 -7.93 -15.21
N PHE A 721 -18.08 -8.02 -13.89
CA PHE A 721 -18.53 -6.89 -13.07
C PHE A 721 -17.52 -5.73 -13.10
N PHE A 722 -16.21 -6.03 -13.00
CA PHE A 722 -15.15 -5.02 -12.96
C PHE A 722 -14.53 -4.67 -14.32
N ALA A 723 -15.07 -5.16 -15.43
CA ALA A 723 -14.51 -4.96 -16.77
C ALA A 723 -14.32 -3.47 -17.13
N ASP A 724 -15.32 -2.62 -16.85
CA ASP A 724 -15.24 -1.16 -17.11
C ASP A 724 -14.19 -0.47 -16.21
N ARG A 725 -14.01 -0.97 -14.98
CA ARG A 725 -13.02 -0.45 -14.05
C ARG A 725 -11.60 -0.72 -14.52
N MET A 726 -11.33 -1.96 -14.93
CA MET A 726 -10.02 -2.36 -15.47
C MET A 726 -9.64 -1.56 -16.73
N ASP A 727 -10.62 -1.26 -17.57
CA ASP A 727 -10.45 -0.45 -18.79
C ASP A 727 -10.09 1.00 -18.46
N ARG A 728 -10.89 1.65 -17.60
CA ARG A 728 -10.74 3.08 -17.30
C ARG A 728 -9.61 3.41 -16.33
N SER A 729 -9.28 2.48 -15.43
CA SER A 729 -8.38 2.75 -14.30
C SER A 729 -7.40 1.60 -14.02
N PRO A 730 -6.58 1.18 -15.02
CA PRO A 730 -5.66 0.05 -14.87
C PRO A 730 -4.64 0.22 -13.74
N PHE A 731 -4.28 1.46 -13.38
CA PHE A 731 -3.42 1.76 -12.23
C PHE A 731 -4.04 1.28 -10.90
N GLY A 732 -5.36 1.40 -10.77
CA GLY A 732 -6.08 0.99 -9.57
C GLY A 732 -6.53 -0.47 -9.58
N THR A 733 -6.23 -1.25 -10.61
CA THR A 733 -6.72 -2.63 -10.75
C THR A 733 -5.62 -3.61 -11.22
N ALA A 734 -4.37 -3.31 -10.92
CA ALA A 734 -3.23 -4.06 -11.43
C ALA A 734 -3.25 -5.53 -11.00
N PHE A 735 -3.63 -5.85 -9.76
CA PHE A 735 -3.77 -7.23 -9.29
C PHE A 735 -4.97 -7.91 -9.96
N MET A 736 -6.08 -7.19 -10.15
CA MET A 736 -7.23 -7.71 -10.87
C MET A 736 -6.89 -8.06 -12.33
N LEU A 737 -6.04 -7.27 -12.98
CA LEU A 737 -5.53 -7.56 -14.32
C LEU A 737 -4.66 -8.82 -14.33
N GLN A 738 -3.92 -9.13 -13.26
CA GLN A 738 -3.24 -10.42 -13.12
C GLN A 738 -4.24 -11.59 -13.02
N ALA A 739 -5.35 -11.38 -12.33
CA ALA A 739 -6.43 -12.38 -12.24
C ALA A 739 -7.11 -12.61 -13.60
N LEU A 740 -7.42 -11.53 -14.32
CA LEU A 740 -7.95 -11.61 -15.70
C LEU A 740 -7.00 -12.39 -16.60
N ASP A 741 -5.72 -12.05 -16.52
CA ASP A 741 -4.68 -12.68 -17.31
C ASP A 741 -4.50 -14.17 -17.02
N PHE A 742 -4.67 -14.59 -15.76
CA PHE A 742 -4.73 -16.01 -15.39
C PHE A 742 -5.97 -16.71 -15.97
N VAL A 743 -7.13 -16.05 -15.98
CA VAL A 743 -8.39 -16.61 -16.50
C VAL A 743 -8.42 -16.69 -18.03
N LEU A 744 -7.76 -15.77 -18.73
CA LEU A 744 -7.70 -15.76 -20.20
C LEU A 744 -6.69 -16.79 -20.76
N ASP A 745 -5.78 -17.30 -19.93
CA ASP A 745 -4.85 -18.36 -20.29
C ASP A 745 -5.33 -19.71 -19.75
N GLU A 746 -4.92 -20.81 -20.38
CA GLU A 746 -5.25 -22.17 -19.93
C GLU A 746 -4.11 -22.70 -19.06
N PRO A 747 -4.10 -22.52 -17.72
CA PRO A 747 -2.91 -22.67 -16.89
C PRO A 747 -2.28 -24.07 -16.96
N ALA A 748 -0.96 -24.13 -16.80
CA ALA A 748 -0.25 -25.39 -16.70
C ALA A 748 -0.59 -26.08 -15.39
N ARG A 749 -0.95 -27.36 -15.44
CA ARG A 749 -1.23 -28.18 -14.25
C ARG A 749 -0.05 -29.12 -14.03
N VAL A 750 0.64 -28.97 -12.91
CA VAL A 750 1.74 -29.86 -12.52
C VAL A 750 1.26 -30.83 -11.45
N VAL A 751 0.85 -32.02 -11.86
CA VAL A 751 0.40 -33.08 -10.95
C VAL A 751 1.59 -33.88 -10.48
N ILE A 752 1.86 -33.91 -9.17
CA ILE A 752 2.95 -34.66 -8.56
C ILE A 752 2.37 -35.83 -7.76
N THR A 753 2.84 -37.04 -8.06
CA THR A 753 2.42 -38.25 -7.36
C THR A 753 3.36 -38.58 -6.21
N GLY A 754 2.89 -39.32 -5.21
CA GLY A 754 3.71 -39.79 -4.10
C GLY A 754 3.39 -39.16 -2.75
N ASP A 755 4.20 -39.48 -1.75
CA ASP A 755 4.10 -38.89 -0.40
C ASP A 755 4.72 -37.49 -0.41
N PRO A 756 3.95 -36.42 -0.11
CA PRO A 756 4.45 -35.05 -0.02
C PRO A 756 5.65 -34.85 0.92
N GLN A 757 5.80 -35.72 1.93
CA GLN A 757 6.90 -35.65 2.90
C GLN A 757 8.19 -36.33 2.41
N SER A 758 8.13 -37.05 1.29
CA SER A 758 9.32 -37.70 0.71
C SER A 758 10.29 -36.70 0.10
N LYS A 759 11.60 -37.01 0.18
CA LYS A 759 12.65 -36.16 -0.40
C LYS A 759 12.52 -36.04 -1.91
N GLU A 760 12.05 -37.11 -2.54
CA GLU A 760 11.86 -37.22 -3.98
C GLU A 760 10.72 -36.29 -4.44
N VAL A 761 9.55 -36.32 -3.78
CA VAL A 761 8.45 -35.39 -4.08
C VAL A 761 8.87 -33.94 -3.81
N ARG A 762 9.57 -33.68 -2.70
CA ARG A 762 10.08 -32.34 -2.38
C ARG A 762 10.94 -31.76 -3.51
N ARG A 763 11.81 -32.57 -4.14
CA ARG A 763 12.61 -32.14 -5.30
C ARG A 763 11.74 -31.77 -6.50
N LEU A 764 10.67 -32.51 -6.77
CA LEU A 764 9.73 -32.20 -7.86
C LEU A 764 8.93 -30.93 -7.57
N ILE A 765 8.55 -30.69 -6.31
CA ILE A 765 7.90 -29.44 -5.88
C ILE A 765 8.85 -28.25 -6.12
N VAL A 766 10.10 -28.31 -5.62
CA VAL A 766 11.11 -27.25 -5.85
C VAL A 766 11.29 -26.99 -7.35
N ALA A 767 11.42 -28.04 -8.15
CA ALA A 767 11.58 -27.91 -9.59
C ALA A 767 10.39 -27.19 -10.25
N SER A 768 9.17 -27.50 -9.81
CA SER A 768 7.93 -26.91 -10.31
C SER A 768 7.84 -25.42 -10.01
N HIS A 769 8.44 -24.96 -8.92
CA HIS A 769 8.47 -23.55 -8.51
C HIS A 769 9.76 -22.81 -8.90
N GLY A 770 10.77 -23.51 -9.42
CA GLY A 770 12.08 -22.95 -9.80
C GLY A 770 12.11 -22.21 -11.16
N VAL A 771 10.96 -21.91 -11.75
CA VAL A 771 10.84 -21.15 -13.01
C VAL A 771 9.74 -20.11 -12.84
N TYR A 772 10.01 -18.89 -13.35
CA TYR A 772 8.98 -17.87 -13.46
C TYR A 772 7.96 -18.26 -14.54
N GLN A 773 6.80 -18.75 -14.08
CA GLN A 773 5.67 -19.15 -14.92
C GLN A 773 4.39 -18.81 -14.15
N THR A 774 3.65 -17.82 -14.64
CA THR A 774 2.57 -17.13 -13.92
C THR A 774 1.20 -17.81 -14.09
N ALA A 775 0.98 -18.52 -15.20
CA ALA A 775 -0.23 -19.30 -15.44
C ALA A 775 0.02 -20.79 -15.14
N LYS A 776 0.13 -21.14 -13.85
CA LYS A 776 0.40 -22.51 -13.40
C LYS A 776 -0.27 -22.79 -12.05
N VAL A 777 -0.69 -24.04 -11.86
CA VAL A 777 -1.04 -24.63 -10.56
C VAL A 777 -0.29 -25.95 -10.36
N VAL A 778 0.13 -26.21 -9.13
CA VAL A 778 0.81 -27.45 -8.69
C VAL A 778 -0.11 -28.20 -7.74
N LEU A 779 -0.32 -29.49 -7.98
CA LEU A 779 -1.26 -30.29 -7.21
C LEU A 779 -0.75 -31.71 -7.01
N SER A 780 -1.23 -32.37 -5.95
CA SER A 780 -0.97 -33.79 -5.70
C SER A 780 -2.00 -34.67 -6.43
N ASN A 781 -1.82 -36.00 -6.36
CA ASN A 781 -2.87 -36.96 -6.71
C ASN A 781 -3.75 -37.38 -5.52
N GLN A 782 -3.71 -36.63 -4.41
CA GLN A 782 -4.42 -36.92 -3.16
C GLN A 782 -5.30 -35.75 -2.73
N GLY A 783 -6.26 -36.03 -1.85
CA GLY A 783 -7.18 -35.01 -1.34
C GLY A 783 -8.24 -34.57 -2.36
N PRO A 784 -8.86 -33.40 -2.17
CA PRO A 784 -9.98 -32.94 -2.99
C PRO A 784 -9.52 -32.28 -4.30
N VAL A 785 -8.61 -32.92 -5.02
CA VAL A 785 -8.12 -32.47 -6.34
C VAL A 785 -9.04 -32.93 -7.48
N GLU A 786 -8.80 -32.42 -8.68
CA GLU A 786 -9.54 -32.82 -9.88
C GLU A 786 -9.46 -34.33 -10.20
N GLU A 787 -10.43 -34.83 -10.97
CA GLU A 787 -10.60 -36.26 -11.24
C GLU A 787 -9.43 -36.88 -12.00
N PHE A 788 -8.85 -36.15 -12.96
CA PHE A 788 -7.68 -36.63 -13.69
C PHE A 788 -6.51 -36.88 -12.74
N ALA A 789 -6.18 -35.93 -11.86
CA ALA A 789 -5.11 -36.09 -10.88
C ALA A 789 -5.34 -37.28 -9.95
N LYS A 790 -6.58 -37.48 -9.46
CA LYS A 790 -6.96 -38.66 -8.63
C LYS A 790 -6.78 -39.98 -9.36
N SER A 791 -7.00 -40.02 -10.67
CA SER A 791 -6.89 -41.24 -11.47
C SER A 791 -5.44 -41.73 -11.63
N ILE A 792 -4.45 -40.85 -11.42
CA ILE A 792 -3.03 -41.18 -11.55
C ILE A 792 -2.57 -41.99 -10.34
N LYS A 793 -2.24 -43.26 -10.58
CA LYS A 793 -1.66 -44.13 -9.55
C LYS A 793 -0.19 -43.80 -9.33
N THR A 794 0.19 -43.63 -8.06
CA THR A 794 1.61 -43.53 -7.70
C THR A 794 2.32 -44.85 -8.03
N GLY A 795 3.37 -44.77 -8.84
CA GLY A 795 4.24 -45.90 -9.16
C GLY A 795 5.17 -46.27 -8.00
N ARG A 796 6.28 -46.95 -8.31
CA ARG A 796 7.34 -47.23 -7.32
C ARG A 796 8.07 -45.97 -6.84
N GLU A 797 8.15 -44.96 -7.71
CA GLU A 797 8.78 -43.68 -7.46
C GLU A 797 7.81 -42.56 -7.85
N PRO A 798 7.89 -41.38 -7.20
CA PRO A 798 7.06 -40.24 -7.55
C PRO A 798 7.42 -39.68 -8.92
N GLU A 799 6.40 -39.26 -9.66
CA GLU A 799 6.49 -38.66 -11.00
C GLU A 799 5.67 -37.37 -11.05
N ALA A 800 6.11 -36.43 -11.88
CA ALA A 800 5.40 -35.21 -12.24
C ALA A 800 4.79 -35.29 -13.64
N TYR A 801 3.55 -34.85 -13.77
CA TYR A 801 2.80 -34.73 -15.02
C TYR A 801 2.52 -33.26 -15.28
N ILE A 802 3.00 -32.72 -16.40
CA ILE A 802 2.81 -31.32 -16.78
C ILE A 802 1.76 -31.29 -17.88
N CYS A 803 0.58 -30.76 -17.57
CA CYS A 803 -0.59 -30.77 -18.45
C CYS A 803 -1.02 -29.36 -18.84
N THR A 804 -1.64 -29.22 -20.00
CA THR A 804 -2.26 -27.98 -20.51
C THR A 804 -3.49 -28.36 -21.32
N GLY A 805 -4.66 -27.82 -20.95
CA GLY A 805 -5.92 -28.37 -21.43
C GLY A 805 -5.96 -29.88 -21.21
N GLN A 806 -6.46 -30.66 -22.15
CA GLN A 806 -6.57 -32.12 -22.02
C GLN A 806 -5.30 -32.91 -22.35
N SER A 807 -4.15 -32.24 -22.56
CA SER A 807 -2.89 -32.89 -22.98
C SER A 807 -1.81 -32.78 -21.91
N CYS A 808 -1.00 -33.83 -21.76
CA CYS A 808 0.13 -33.86 -20.83
C CYS A 808 1.44 -34.22 -21.54
N GLN A 809 2.55 -33.68 -21.06
CA GLN A 809 3.89 -34.14 -21.42
C GLN A 809 4.13 -35.57 -20.86
N PRO A 810 5.12 -36.32 -21.39
CA PRO A 810 5.52 -37.58 -20.77
C PRO A 810 5.88 -37.40 -19.29
N PRO A 811 5.43 -38.29 -18.38
CA PRO A 811 5.74 -38.19 -16.97
C PRO A 811 7.25 -38.19 -16.74
N THR A 812 7.69 -37.43 -15.74
CA THR A 812 9.12 -37.28 -15.46
C THR A 812 9.43 -37.27 -13.96
N ARG A 813 10.61 -37.77 -13.63
CA ARG A 813 11.22 -37.75 -12.30
C ARG A 813 12.39 -36.77 -12.20
N GLU A 814 12.73 -36.13 -13.33
CA GLU A 814 13.90 -35.29 -13.47
C GLU A 814 13.50 -33.80 -13.29
N PRO A 815 13.96 -33.13 -12.23
CA PRO A 815 13.72 -31.69 -12.00
C PRO A 815 13.98 -30.82 -13.23
N GLU A 816 15.05 -31.09 -13.97
CA GLU A 816 15.48 -30.32 -15.13
C GLU A 816 14.46 -30.42 -16.28
N LYS A 817 13.80 -31.58 -16.44
CA LYS A 817 12.75 -31.76 -17.43
C LYS A 817 11.49 -30.99 -17.06
N ILE A 818 11.10 -30.97 -15.79
CA ILE A 818 9.97 -30.16 -15.29
C ILE A 818 10.21 -28.68 -15.64
N GLN A 819 11.39 -28.15 -15.28
CA GLN A 819 11.74 -26.77 -15.55
C GLN A 819 11.76 -26.47 -17.06
N ALA A 820 12.31 -27.38 -17.87
CA ALA A 820 12.34 -27.22 -19.32
C ALA A 820 10.93 -27.19 -19.94
N PHE A 821 10.00 -28.04 -19.48
CA PHE A 821 8.62 -28.01 -19.94
C PHE A 821 7.91 -26.71 -19.56
N LEU A 822 8.13 -26.21 -18.34
CA LEU A 822 7.54 -24.95 -17.88
C LEU A 822 8.09 -23.73 -18.61
N ARG A 823 9.39 -23.72 -18.97
CA ARG A 823 10.03 -22.64 -19.75
C ARG A 823 9.59 -22.59 -21.21
N LYS A 824 9.30 -23.72 -21.83
CA LYS A 824 8.84 -23.76 -23.24
C LYS A 824 7.45 -23.13 -23.44
N ARG A 825 6.71 -22.95 -22.35
CA ARG A 825 5.40 -22.30 -22.34
C ARG A 825 5.49 -20.79 -22.09
N SER A 826 6.57 -20.34 -21.44
CA SER A 826 6.81 -18.94 -21.05
C SER A 826 6.74 -17.98 -22.23
#